data_AF-A0A975PXL7-F1
#
_entry.id   AF-A0A975PXL7-F1
#
_cell.length_a   1.000
_cell.length_b   1.000
_cell.length_c   1.000
_cell.angle_alpha   90.00
_cell.angle_beta   90.00
_cell.angle_gamma   90.00
#
_symmetry.space_group_name_H-M   'P 1'
#
loop_
_entity.id
_entity.type
_entity.pdbx_description
1 polymer ?
#
loop_
_entity_poly.entity_id
_entity_poly.type
_entity_poly.pdbx_seq_one_letter_code
_entity_poly.pdbx_strand_id
1 'polypeptide(L)'
;MKIAVTGASGMLGRGIVSRLLSQGHDVVGLAQHRPESWLSAADFVTGDIRDVAAVRRAVTGADVVAHFAWATNPGADDHTLDEVNVGGTANVLEAMAATGCRRIVFASSPHRYGHQPAGGPPVTERDEMTATSGHGRHSARVEEMLAASGVEWVAIRCALVIGRGVDNWVRRVLASPAFPSIGGSADRPLQVVHSDDALRVFTRAIHDTGIGGPVNLAAPGELTLREVAAALGRPVVPMRRGLIARRLGVELQVLSSAPMMDTSRLRSEWGFIPAWNADECLDDFALAVRGRVAVGKRLTLLPWRLANVADIPAVDTPAPDGVIPSLAGPPDANGEFDTPIDARFPTFLATNLSEALPGPFSPSSASVTVRGLRAGGVIIADRLRPGGLIQREIALRTVAVFGHRLYGAVTAAHFMAETVPFAKPSTIVSNSGFFGPSMGSLPIFGDQRPPPVSGRFTRPLRILRNIGINGVNLVGGSAGLGRDTGDFIADVDRLEHLAGDDATHLSDRRLLSLILLARDHVVHGWVLASASFMLCAAFNVLLRGLCGRDTAPAAGPELVSARSVEAIQRLVAAARRDPAVIRLLAEPGEHLDKLAVEAPEFHSAVLAELNLIGHRGPAEVEMASTSYADAPELLVRMVAKTLSAPPTPEPQPPVIPLRAKPVARLAKRQLRDREVRRDKMVRAIWVLRRLLREYGRRLTESGVFDRPDDVFYLLVDELDALPADVSVLVARRRAEQLRLAAVVPPAVFSGRWEPSTASSAALAAGDTLRGVGVCGARVRGRVRIVRPETIDDLQPGEILVAEVTDVGYTAAFCYAAAVVTELGGPMSHAAVVAREFGFPCVVDVQGATRFLRQGSLVEVDGTTGVIQVLELRNDDSPRLGASDHSH
;
A
#
# COMPACT_ATOMS: atom_id res chain seq x y z
N MET A 1 -16.50 -8.89 24.86
CA MET A 1 -15.55 -9.70 25.67
C MET A 1 -14.26 -8.93 25.83
N LYS A 2 -13.62 -9.08 27.00
CA LYS A 2 -12.26 -8.60 27.25
C LYS A 2 -11.26 -9.73 27.08
N ILE A 3 -10.19 -9.51 26.31
CA ILE A 3 -9.26 -10.57 25.91
C ILE A 3 -7.83 -10.16 26.26
N ALA A 4 -7.14 -11.01 27.02
CA ALA A 4 -5.73 -10.80 27.35
C ALA A 4 -4.84 -11.52 26.33
N VAL A 5 -3.92 -10.81 25.68
CA VAL A 5 -3.01 -11.36 24.68
C VAL A 5 -1.58 -11.32 25.22
N THR A 6 -1.00 -12.47 25.53
CA THR A 6 0.41 -12.55 25.92
C THR A 6 1.30 -12.75 24.68
N GLY A 7 2.54 -12.24 24.71
CA GLY A 7 3.38 -12.23 23.52
C GLY A 7 2.86 -11.24 22.48
N ALA A 8 2.19 -10.17 22.94
CA ALA A 8 1.47 -9.21 22.13
C ALA A 8 2.34 -8.48 21.10
N SER A 9 3.65 -8.34 21.37
CA SER A 9 4.60 -7.73 20.43
C SER A 9 5.03 -8.66 19.29
N GLY A 10 4.71 -9.95 19.36
CA GLY A 10 5.03 -10.93 18.31
C GLY A 10 4.12 -10.82 17.09
N MET A 11 4.48 -11.50 16.00
CA MET A 11 3.69 -11.51 14.75
C MET A 11 2.24 -11.95 14.99
N LEU A 12 2.04 -13.12 15.62
CA LEU A 12 0.69 -13.62 15.92
C LEU A 12 -0.06 -12.71 16.91
N GLY A 13 0.62 -12.24 17.95
CA GLY A 13 0.04 -11.33 18.95
C GLY A 13 -0.51 -10.05 18.33
N ARG A 14 0.30 -9.33 17.54
CA ARG A 14 -0.14 -8.10 16.84
C ARG A 14 -1.28 -8.36 15.86
N GLY A 15 -1.19 -9.46 15.09
CA GLY A 15 -2.24 -9.83 14.14
C GLY A 15 -3.58 -10.12 14.81
N ILE A 16 -3.57 -10.87 15.93
CA ILE A 16 -4.79 -11.18 16.69
C ILE A 16 -5.37 -9.94 17.35
N VAL A 17 -4.53 -9.09 17.97
CA VAL A 17 -5.00 -7.83 18.59
C VAL A 17 -5.76 -6.98 17.57
N SER A 18 -5.22 -6.83 16.36
CA SER A 18 -5.87 -6.06 15.29
C SER A 18 -7.25 -6.61 14.93
N ARG A 19 -7.40 -7.94 14.80
CA ARG A 19 -8.67 -8.58 14.44
C ARG A 19 -9.70 -8.55 15.56
N LEU A 20 -9.26 -8.71 16.80
CA LEU A 20 -10.15 -8.65 17.95
C LEU A 20 -10.69 -7.23 18.17
N LEU A 21 -9.86 -6.20 17.99
CA LEU A 21 -10.31 -4.81 18.07
C LEU A 21 -11.34 -4.47 16.99
N SER A 22 -11.15 -4.93 15.74
CA SER A 22 -12.12 -4.65 14.65
C SER A 22 -13.50 -5.27 14.89
N GLN A 23 -13.55 -6.36 15.66
CA GLN A 23 -14.80 -7.01 16.08
C GLN A 23 -15.43 -6.40 17.34
N GLY A 24 -14.84 -5.33 17.89
CA GLY A 24 -15.35 -4.63 19.07
C GLY A 24 -14.99 -5.28 20.41
N HIS A 25 -13.96 -6.13 20.45
CA HIS A 25 -13.45 -6.66 21.72
C HIS A 25 -12.55 -5.65 22.43
N ASP A 26 -12.56 -5.68 23.76
CA ASP A 26 -11.57 -5.00 24.59
C ASP A 26 -10.32 -5.88 24.68
N VAL A 27 -9.15 -5.35 24.38
CA VAL A 27 -7.91 -6.14 24.25
C VAL A 27 -6.80 -5.54 25.09
N VAL A 28 -6.19 -6.37 25.94
CA VAL A 28 -5.00 -6.02 26.73
C VAL A 28 -3.82 -6.84 26.25
N GLY A 29 -2.79 -6.18 25.72
CA GLY A 29 -1.53 -6.82 25.33
C GLY A 29 -0.51 -6.89 26.46
N LEU A 30 0.19 -8.02 26.60
CA LEU A 30 1.34 -8.18 27.49
C LEU A 30 2.59 -8.57 26.69
N ALA A 31 3.62 -7.74 26.75
CA ALA A 31 4.96 -8.04 26.26
C ALA A 31 6.03 -7.12 26.87
N GLN A 32 7.30 -7.49 26.72
CA GLN A 32 8.44 -6.71 27.25
C GLN A 32 8.59 -5.33 26.60
N HIS A 33 8.14 -5.16 25.35
CA HIS A 33 8.29 -3.92 24.59
C HIS A 33 6.98 -3.62 23.83
N ARG A 34 6.48 -2.38 23.95
CA ARG A 34 5.34 -1.89 23.17
C ARG A 34 5.78 -1.61 21.73
N PRO A 35 5.20 -2.26 20.71
CA PRO A 35 5.47 -1.93 19.31
C PRO A 35 5.10 -0.47 18.99
N GLU A 36 5.85 0.18 18.09
CA GLU A 36 5.51 1.55 17.62
C GLU A 36 4.22 1.57 16.77
N SER A 37 3.80 0.42 16.26
CA SER A 37 2.54 0.22 15.56
C SER A 37 1.39 -0.21 16.47
N TRP A 38 1.61 -0.24 17.79
CA TRP A 38 0.57 -0.68 18.72
C TRP A 38 -0.64 0.25 18.66
N LEU A 39 -1.81 -0.32 18.39
CA LEU A 39 -3.07 0.40 18.25
C LEU A 39 -3.43 1.09 19.57
N SER A 40 -3.71 2.40 19.51
CA SER A 40 -4.06 3.19 20.70
C SER A 40 -5.36 2.75 21.37
N ALA A 41 -6.23 2.06 20.62
CA ALA A 41 -7.47 1.45 21.12
C ALA A 41 -7.26 0.21 22.01
N ALA A 42 -6.07 -0.42 22.00
CA ALA A 42 -5.75 -1.55 22.85
C ALA A 42 -4.86 -1.14 24.03
N ASP A 43 -5.19 -1.62 25.22
CA ASP A 43 -4.36 -1.48 26.40
C ASP A 43 -3.06 -2.28 26.26
N PHE A 44 -1.99 -1.79 26.87
CA PHE A 44 -0.69 -2.46 26.84
C PHE A 44 -0.04 -2.47 28.21
N VAL A 45 0.22 -3.68 28.71
CA VAL A 45 1.01 -3.93 29.93
C VAL A 45 2.43 -4.27 29.51
N THR A 46 3.37 -3.38 29.80
CA THR A 46 4.80 -3.67 29.65
C THR A 46 5.25 -4.60 30.78
N GLY A 47 5.76 -5.78 30.44
CA GLY A 47 6.24 -6.75 31.43
C GLY A 47 6.76 -8.04 30.80
N ASP A 48 7.60 -8.76 31.56
CA ASP A 48 8.02 -10.12 31.25
C ASP A 48 6.93 -11.11 31.72
N ILE A 49 6.75 -12.24 31.03
CA ILE A 49 5.76 -13.26 31.42
C ILE A 49 6.10 -13.92 32.77
N ARG A 50 7.35 -13.81 33.21
CA ARG A 50 7.81 -14.25 34.54
C ARG A 50 7.41 -13.29 35.66
N ASP A 51 7.02 -12.05 35.35
CA ASP A 51 6.51 -11.09 36.33
C ASP A 51 5.03 -11.36 36.61
N VAL A 52 4.78 -12.06 37.72
CA VAL A 52 3.44 -12.43 38.19
C VAL A 52 2.52 -11.21 38.31
N ALA A 53 3.03 -10.05 38.76
CA ALA A 53 2.22 -8.86 38.91
C ALA A 53 1.81 -8.27 37.55
N ALA A 54 2.71 -8.27 36.57
CA ALA A 54 2.39 -7.85 35.21
C ALA A 54 1.38 -8.79 34.54
N VAL A 55 1.57 -10.11 34.69
CA VAL A 55 0.62 -11.13 34.19
C VAL A 55 -0.75 -10.93 34.82
N ARG A 56 -0.83 -10.78 36.14
CA ARG A 56 -2.10 -10.55 36.85
C ARG A 56 -2.81 -9.28 36.36
N ARG A 57 -2.08 -8.17 36.16
CA ARG A 57 -2.67 -6.93 35.61
C ARG A 57 -3.25 -7.15 34.22
N ALA A 58 -2.54 -7.87 33.35
CA ALA A 58 -3.00 -8.12 31.99
C ALA A 58 -4.25 -9.03 31.93
N VAL A 59 -4.33 -10.04 32.81
CA VAL A 59 -5.43 -11.03 32.84
C VAL A 59 -6.65 -10.53 33.62
N THR A 60 -6.51 -9.50 34.45
CA THR A 60 -7.62 -9.01 35.30
C THR A 60 -8.84 -8.56 34.47
N GLY A 61 -9.96 -9.24 34.72
CA GLY A 61 -11.24 -9.00 34.05
C GLY A 61 -11.34 -9.56 32.63
N ALA A 62 -10.35 -10.33 32.16
CA ALA A 62 -10.41 -10.97 30.86
C ALA A 62 -11.30 -12.22 30.88
N ASP A 63 -12.09 -12.40 29.81
CA ASP A 63 -12.92 -13.59 29.58
C ASP A 63 -12.09 -14.74 28.97
N VAL A 64 -11.11 -14.39 28.13
CA VAL A 64 -10.25 -15.31 27.38
C VAL A 64 -8.79 -14.84 27.42
N VAL A 65 -7.85 -15.78 27.55
CA VAL A 65 -6.42 -15.53 27.33
C VAL A 65 -5.97 -16.13 25.99
N ALA A 66 -5.43 -15.29 25.10
CA ALA A 66 -4.68 -15.73 23.93
C ALA A 66 -3.17 -15.79 24.27
N HIS A 67 -2.64 -17.00 24.38
CA HIS A 67 -1.30 -17.26 24.89
C HIS A 67 -0.28 -17.49 23.76
N PHE A 68 0.45 -16.42 23.38
CA PHE A 68 1.51 -16.45 22.36
C PHE A 68 2.92 -16.13 22.92
N ALA A 69 3.04 -15.85 24.22
CA ALA A 69 4.34 -15.60 24.84
C ALA A 69 5.18 -16.88 24.81
N TRP A 70 6.28 -16.86 24.05
CA TRP A 70 7.14 -18.03 23.92
C TRP A 70 8.58 -17.62 23.58
N ALA A 71 9.56 -18.24 24.24
CA ALA A 71 10.98 -18.11 23.94
C ALA A 71 11.49 -19.31 23.14
N THR A 72 12.12 -19.02 22.00
CA THR A 72 12.74 -20.04 21.12
C THR A 72 14.25 -19.85 20.94
N ASN A 73 14.92 -19.05 21.79
CA ASN A 73 16.30 -18.60 21.53
C ASN A 73 17.31 -19.79 21.54
N PRO A 74 17.89 -20.17 20.39
CA PRO A 74 18.70 -21.42 20.26
C PRO A 74 20.09 -21.36 20.93
N GLY A 75 20.30 -20.40 21.82
CA GLY A 75 21.49 -20.28 22.65
C GLY A 75 21.22 -19.79 24.07
N ALA A 76 19.96 -19.71 24.50
CA ALA A 76 19.63 -19.65 25.92
C ALA A 76 19.79 -21.05 26.54
N ASP A 77 20.13 -21.13 27.83
CA ASP A 77 20.09 -22.41 28.54
C ASP A 77 18.63 -22.89 28.69
N ASP A 78 18.47 -24.22 28.78
CA ASP A 78 17.14 -24.87 28.86
C ASP A 78 16.36 -24.37 30.08
N HIS A 79 17.05 -24.04 31.18
CA HIS A 79 16.46 -23.50 32.40
C HIS A 79 15.77 -22.15 32.18
N THR A 80 16.44 -21.20 31.52
CA THR A 80 15.86 -19.90 31.20
C THR A 80 14.67 -20.05 30.26
N LEU A 81 14.74 -20.98 29.30
CA LEU A 81 13.62 -21.27 28.40
C LEU A 81 12.45 -21.94 29.15
N ASP A 82 12.73 -22.77 30.14
CA ASP A 82 11.73 -23.41 31.00
C ASP A 82 11.03 -22.39 31.91
N GLU A 83 11.78 -21.49 32.57
CA GLU A 83 11.23 -20.39 33.37
C GLU A 83 10.26 -19.52 32.56
N VAL A 84 10.62 -19.21 31.30
CA VAL A 84 9.79 -18.36 30.44
C VAL A 84 8.59 -19.14 29.91
N ASN A 85 8.80 -20.33 29.33
CA ASN A 85 7.75 -21.04 28.60
C ASN A 85 6.82 -21.80 29.57
N VAL A 86 7.38 -22.55 30.51
CA VAL A 86 6.61 -23.36 31.48
C VAL A 86 6.25 -22.51 32.70
N GLY A 87 7.22 -21.83 33.30
CA GLY A 87 6.99 -20.94 34.45
C GLY A 87 6.08 -19.76 34.11
N GLY A 88 6.28 -19.11 32.97
CA GLY A 88 5.40 -18.06 32.47
C GLY A 88 3.97 -18.54 32.22
N THR A 89 3.78 -19.75 31.68
CA THR A 89 2.44 -20.35 31.54
C THR A 89 1.80 -20.61 32.91
N ALA A 90 2.57 -21.09 33.88
CA ALA A 90 2.08 -21.32 35.23
C ALA A 90 1.54 -20.01 35.85
N ASN A 91 2.27 -18.90 35.68
CA ASN A 91 1.82 -17.57 36.13
C ASN A 91 0.50 -17.15 35.45
N VAL A 92 0.33 -17.45 34.17
CA VAL A 92 -0.91 -17.17 33.43
C VAL A 92 -2.08 -17.98 34.01
N LEU A 93 -1.90 -19.28 34.21
CA LEU A 93 -2.93 -20.14 34.79
C LEU A 93 -3.30 -19.74 36.22
N GLU A 94 -2.31 -19.37 37.04
CA GLU A 94 -2.55 -18.85 38.39
C GLU A 94 -3.33 -17.53 38.34
N ALA A 95 -2.96 -16.61 37.45
CA ALA A 95 -3.67 -15.35 37.26
C ALA A 95 -5.11 -15.58 36.76
N MET A 96 -5.32 -16.53 35.86
CA MET A 96 -6.66 -16.92 35.40
C MET A 96 -7.51 -17.46 36.55
N ALA A 97 -6.97 -18.39 37.35
CA ALA A 97 -7.65 -18.93 38.52
C ALA A 97 -8.00 -17.84 39.56
N ALA A 98 -7.09 -16.88 39.76
CA ALA A 98 -7.30 -15.77 40.70
C ALA A 98 -8.28 -14.68 40.22
N THR A 99 -8.52 -14.59 38.91
CA THR A 99 -9.37 -13.54 38.30
C THR A 99 -10.69 -14.08 37.74
N GLY A 100 -10.85 -15.40 37.67
CA GLY A 100 -12.05 -16.05 37.14
C GLY A 100 -12.08 -16.19 35.62
N CYS A 101 -10.97 -15.94 34.91
CA CYS A 101 -10.88 -16.19 33.48
C CYS A 101 -10.93 -17.69 33.20
N ARG A 102 -11.84 -18.13 32.32
CA ARG A 102 -12.19 -19.55 32.15
C ARG A 102 -11.66 -20.20 30.90
N ARG A 103 -11.09 -19.43 29.97
CA ARG A 103 -10.65 -19.94 28.68
C ARG A 103 -9.25 -19.49 28.27
N ILE A 104 -8.48 -20.40 27.70
CA ILE A 104 -7.17 -20.13 27.11
C ILE A 104 -6.99 -20.75 25.73
N VAL A 105 -6.43 -19.98 24.81
CA VAL A 105 -6.04 -20.42 23.47
C VAL A 105 -4.53 -20.34 23.36
N PHE A 106 -3.88 -21.48 23.14
CA PHE A 106 -2.43 -21.62 23.17
C PHE A 106 -1.86 -21.96 21.78
N ALA A 107 -0.80 -21.24 21.38
CA ALA A 107 -0.01 -21.59 20.21
C ALA A 107 0.99 -22.72 20.53
N SER A 108 0.58 -23.95 20.29
CA SER A 108 1.38 -25.16 20.48
C SER A 108 2.21 -25.50 19.23
N SER A 109 3.01 -26.56 19.32
CA SER A 109 4.00 -26.93 18.30
C SER A 109 4.03 -28.44 18.02
N PRO A 110 4.21 -28.86 16.74
CA PRO A 110 4.31 -30.26 16.34
C PRO A 110 5.55 -30.98 16.90
N HIS A 111 6.58 -30.23 17.32
CA HIS A 111 7.79 -30.83 17.91
C HIS A 111 7.54 -31.66 19.17
N ARG A 112 6.36 -31.56 19.78
CA ARG A 112 5.98 -32.39 20.92
C ARG A 112 5.71 -33.85 20.56
N TYR A 113 5.33 -34.13 19.32
CA TYR A 113 5.15 -35.50 18.84
C TYR A 113 6.48 -36.26 18.76
N GLY A 114 7.61 -35.54 18.76
CA GLY A 114 8.93 -36.13 18.66
C GLY A 114 9.40 -36.33 17.22
N HIS A 115 10.36 -37.23 17.04
CA HIS A 115 10.89 -37.55 15.73
C HIS A 115 10.10 -38.71 15.12
N GLN A 116 9.61 -38.53 13.90
CA GLN A 116 8.98 -39.59 13.14
C GLN A 116 9.95 -40.19 12.10
N PRO A 117 9.98 -41.52 11.93
CA PRO A 117 10.72 -42.16 10.84
C PRO A 117 10.28 -41.63 9.46
N ALA A 118 11.22 -41.50 8.53
CA ALA A 118 10.91 -41.07 7.16
C ALA A 118 9.92 -42.06 6.51
N GLY A 119 8.83 -41.54 5.94
CA GLY A 119 7.77 -42.33 5.31
C GLY A 119 6.71 -42.91 6.25
N GLY A 120 6.70 -42.51 7.53
CA GLY A 120 5.60 -42.85 8.45
C GLY A 120 4.29 -42.11 8.12
N PRO A 121 3.13 -42.63 8.56
CA PRO A 121 1.82 -41.99 8.32
C PRO A 121 1.69 -40.68 9.11
N PRO A 122 0.99 -39.66 8.60
CA PRO A 122 0.81 -38.40 9.34
C PRO A 122 0.24 -38.62 10.76
N VAL A 123 0.77 -37.89 11.75
CA VAL A 123 0.37 -38.02 13.16
C VAL A 123 -0.90 -37.26 13.46
N THR A 124 -1.78 -37.88 14.25
CA THR A 124 -3.05 -37.32 14.70
C THR A 124 -2.92 -36.68 16.07
N GLU A 125 -3.92 -35.90 16.50
CA GLU A 125 -3.87 -35.24 17.80
C GLU A 125 -3.89 -36.19 19.00
N ARG A 126 -4.28 -37.45 18.76
CA ARG A 126 -4.40 -38.53 19.75
C ARG A 126 -3.12 -39.34 19.91
N ASP A 127 -2.16 -39.17 19.01
CA ASP A 127 -0.92 -39.94 19.04
C ASP A 127 -0.03 -39.54 20.23
N GLU A 128 0.75 -40.50 20.73
CA GLU A 128 1.61 -40.31 21.89
C GLU A 128 2.70 -39.25 21.67
N MET A 129 3.00 -38.51 22.74
CA MET A 129 3.96 -37.42 22.72
C MET A 129 5.35 -37.94 23.08
N THR A 130 6.24 -38.05 22.10
CA THR A 130 7.62 -38.56 22.31
C THR A 130 8.67 -37.45 22.15
N ALA A 131 8.38 -36.27 22.69
CA ALA A 131 9.22 -35.08 22.53
C ALA A 131 10.68 -35.30 22.97
N THR A 132 11.61 -35.23 22.02
CA THR A 132 13.05 -35.40 22.30
C THR A 132 13.80 -34.06 22.41
N SER A 133 13.25 -32.99 21.86
CA SER A 133 13.84 -31.63 21.92
C SER A 133 13.33 -30.85 23.13
N GLY A 134 14.13 -29.90 23.66
CA GLY A 134 13.70 -29.02 24.77
C GLY A 134 12.42 -28.24 24.44
N HIS A 135 12.37 -27.64 23.24
CA HIS A 135 11.17 -26.96 22.73
C HIS A 135 9.95 -27.88 22.69
N GLY A 136 10.09 -29.13 22.21
CA GLY A 136 9.03 -30.12 22.21
C GLY A 136 8.56 -30.51 23.61
N ARG A 137 9.50 -30.69 24.56
CA ARG A 137 9.20 -31.03 25.96
C ARG A 137 8.43 -29.90 26.66
N HIS A 138 8.85 -28.64 26.48
CA HIS A 138 8.15 -27.49 27.08
C HIS A 138 6.72 -27.39 26.52
N SER A 139 6.56 -27.54 25.20
CA SER A 139 5.24 -27.52 24.56
C SER A 139 4.34 -28.68 25.04
N ALA A 140 4.91 -29.88 25.26
CA ALA A 140 4.18 -30.99 25.82
C ALA A 140 3.73 -30.72 27.26
N ARG A 141 4.64 -30.23 28.09
CA ARG A 141 4.39 -29.90 29.50
C ARG A 141 3.33 -28.82 29.67
N VAL A 142 3.35 -27.79 28.83
CA VAL A 142 2.32 -26.74 28.83
C VAL A 142 0.95 -27.33 28.49
N GLU A 143 0.82 -28.15 27.45
CA GLU A 143 -0.48 -28.80 27.15
C GLU A 143 -0.97 -29.70 28.29
N GLU A 144 -0.08 -30.40 29.00
CA GLU A 144 -0.44 -31.15 30.22
C GLU A 144 -0.96 -30.22 31.34
N MET A 145 -0.30 -29.09 31.55
CA MET A 145 -0.75 -28.08 32.53
C MET A 145 -2.11 -27.51 32.16
N LEU A 146 -2.36 -27.21 30.88
CA LEU A 146 -3.66 -26.76 30.39
C LEU A 146 -4.74 -27.81 30.66
N ALA A 147 -4.48 -29.06 30.31
CA ALA A 147 -5.41 -30.17 30.54
C ALA A 147 -5.72 -30.41 32.03
N ALA A 148 -4.73 -30.21 32.91
CA ALA A 148 -4.89 -30.38 34.35
C ALA A 148 -5.49 -29.16 35.08
N SER A 149 -5.52 -27.99 34.43
CA SER A 149 -5.91 -26.72 35.07
C SER A 149 -7.41 -26.58 35.35
N GLY A 150 -8.25 -27.38 34.69
CA GLY A 150 -9.72 -27.28 34.77
C GLY A 150 -10.31 -26.08 34.01
N VAL A 151 -9.48 -25.28 33.32
CA VAL A 151 -9.96 -24.23 32.41
C VAL A 151 -10.31 -24.81 31.04
N GLU A 152 -11.21 -24.15 30.31
CA GLU A 152 -11.44 -24.47 28.91
C GLU A 152 -10.20 -24.11 28.10
N TRP A 153 -9.66 -25.05 27.33
CA TRP A 153 -8.42 -24.83 26.61
C TRP A 153 -8.45 -25.34 25.18
N VAL A 154 -7.74 -24.63 24.31
CA VAL A 154 -7.48 -25.00 22.94
C VAL A 154 -5.99 -24.88 22.67
N ALA A 155 -5.36 -25.93 22.14
CA ALA A 155 -3.95 -25.89 21.73
C ALA A 155 -3.81 -26.13 20.23
N ILE A 156 -3.45 -25.10 19.48
CA ILE A 156 -3.28 -25.22 18.02
C ILE A 156 -1.82 -25.59 17.77
N ARG A 157 -1.57 -26.84 17.35
CA ARG A 157 -0.27 -27.38 16.97
C ARG A 157 0.04 -26.91 15.54
N CYS A 158 0.65 -25.73 15.43
CA CYS A 158 0.93 -25.10 14.14
C CYS A 158 2.17 -25.67 13.48
N ALA A 159 2.06 -26.03 12.20
CA ALA A 159 3.19 -26.22 11.31
C ALA A 159 4.03 -24.93 11.23
N LEU A 160 5.14 -24.96 10.49
CA LEU A 160 6.00 -23.79 10.36
C LEU A 160 5.21 -22.61 9.75
N VAL A 161 4.98 -21.57 10.55
CA VAL A 161 4.22 -20.39 10.11
C VAL A 161 5.11 -19.54 9.19
N ILE A 162 4.70 -19.41 7.93
CA ILE A 162 5.33 -18.58 6.90
C ILE A 162 4.31 -17.62 6.27
N GLY A 163 4.77 -16.74 5.39
CA GLY A 163 3.98 -15.68 4.73
C GLY A 163 4.62 -14.30 4.83
N ARG A 164 4.11 -13.35 4.06
CA ARG A 164 4.61 -11.96 3.90
C ARG A 164 4.86 -11.22 5.22
N GLY A 165 4.03 -11.49 6.24
CA GLY A 165 4.02 -10.79 7.52
C GLY A 165 4.98 -11.38 8.56
N VAL A 166 5.64 -12.50 8.26
CA VAL A 166 6.54 -13.16 9.21
C VAL A 166 7.80 -12.33 9.44
N ASP A 167 8.04 -11.95 10.68
CA ASP A 167 9.15 -11.07 11.05
C ASP A 167 10.06 -11.59 12.17
N ASN A 168 9.86 -12.82 12.59
CA ASN A 168 10.53 -13.49 13.69
C ASN A 168 11.82 -14.24 13.25
N TRP A 169 12.27 -15.19 14.08
CA TRP A 169 13.47 -16.00 13.82
C TRP A 169 13.37 -16.84 12.54
N VAL A 170 12.17 -17.26 12.12
CA VAL A 170 11.94 -18.01 10.87
C VAL A 170 12.39 -17.17 9.67
N ARG A 171 12.00 -15.89 9.64
CA ARG A 171 12.49 -14.93 8.63
C ARG A 171 14.00 -14.85 8.64
N ARG A 172 14.64 -14.79 9.81
CA ARG A 172 16.11 -14.73 9.89
C ARG A 172 16.76 -15.99 9.33
N VAL A 173 16.31 -17.18 9.73
CA VAL A 173 16.90 -18.44 9.28
C VAL A 173 16.70 -18.63 7.78
N LEU A 174 15.48 -18.41 7.29
CA LEU A 174 15.17 -18.47 5.87
C LEU A 174 15.69 -17.25 5.09
N ALA A 175 16.28 -16.24 5.75
CA ALA A 175 17.08 -15.15 5.17
C ALA A 175 18.59 -15.46 5.07
N SER A 176 19.03 -16.69 5.41
CA SER A 176 20.42 -17.14 5.26
C SER A 176 20.89 -17.23 3.80
N PRO A 177 22.13 -16.80 3.48
CA PRO A 177 22.64 -16.78 2.09
C PRO A 177 22.78 -18.16 1.46
N ALA A 178 22.81 -19.22 2.26
CA ALA A 178 22.90 -20.61 1.84
C ALA A 178 22.23 -21.52 2.88
N PHE A 179 21.74 -22.68 2.46
CA PHE A 179 21.14 -23.68 3.33
C PHE A 179 22.02 -24.93 3.43
N PRO A 180 22.56 -25.29 4.62
CA PRO A 180 23.34 -26.51 4.76
C PRO A 180 22.44 -27.75 4.67
N SER A 181 22.87 -28.75 3.90
CA SER A 181 22.25 -30.08 3.84
C SER A 181 23.16 -31.12 4.49
N ILE A 182 22.69 -31.73 5.58
CA ILE A 182 23.46 -32.73 6.34
C ILE A 182 22.73 -34.06 6.23
N GLY A 183 23.33 -35.02 5.51
CA GLY A 183 22.79 -36.38 5.37
C GLY A 183 21.40 -36.40 4.73
N GLY A 184 21.19 -35.63 3.65
CA GLY A 184 19.92 -35.57 2.92
C GLY A 184 18.81 -34.77 3.62
N SER A 185 19.14 -33.99 4.67
CA SER A 185 18.15 -33.20 5.41
C SER A 185 17.38 -32.20 4.55
N ALA A 186 17.95 -31.76 3.43
CA ALA A 186 17.31 -30.80 2.54
C ALA A 186 16.12 -31.38 1.76
N ASP A 187 16.04 -32.70 1.63
CA ASP A 187 15.04 -33.41 0.83
C ASP A 187 13.92 -34.02 1.69
N ARG A 188 13.89 -33.69 2.99
CA ARG A 188 12.85 -34.13 3.91
C ARG A 188 11.58 -33.31 3.72
N PRO A 189 10.39 -33.94 3.79
CA PRO A 189 9.12 -33.24 3.81
C PRO A 189 9.03 -32.24 4.96
N LEU A 190 8.39 -31.12 4.68
CA LEU A 190 8.17 -29.98 5.56
C LEU A 190 6.75 -29.47 5.34
N GLN A 191 5.94 -29.45 6.40
CA GLN A 191 4.67 -28.75 6.42
C GLN A 191 4.85 -27.30 6.85
N VAL A 192 4.08 -26.43 6.21
CA VAL A 192 4.01 -25.00 6.50
C VAL A 192 2.56 -24.60 6.67
N VAL A 193 2.31 -23.43 7.25
CA VAL A 193 1.00 -22.79 7.24
C VAL A 193 1.15 -21.30 7.01
N HIS A 194 0.24 -20.71 6.23
CA HIS A 194 0.24 -19.26 6.03
C HIS A 194 -0.16 -18.52 7.31
N SER A 195 0.50 -17.41 7.59
CA SER A 195 0.20 -16.56 8.75
C SER A 195 -1.27 -16.12 8.84
N ASP A 196 -1.91 -15.83 7.70
CA ASP A 196 -3.34 -15.47 7.68
C ASP A 196 -4.25 -16.59 8.16
N ASP A 197 -3.99 -17.83 7.72
CA ASP A 197 -4.75 -19.01 8.11
C ASP A 197 -4.53 -19.31 9.60
N ALA A 198 -3.28 -19.20 10.08
CA ALA A 198 -2.98 -19.33 11.50
C ALA A 198 -3.79 -18.33 12.33
N LEU A 199 -3.73 -17.03 11.98
CA LEU A 199 -4.48 -15.99 12.67
C LEU A 199 -6.00 -16.24 12.63
N ARG A 200 -6.55 -16.80 11.53
CA ARG A 200 -8.00 -17.10 11.41
C ARG A 200 -8.41 -18.24 12.33
N VAL A 201 -7.61 -19.31 12.38
CA VAL A 201 -7.85 -20.44 13.29
C VAL A 201 -7.77 -19.98 14.76
N PHE A 202 -6.77 -19.16 15.10
CA PHE A 202 -6.66 -18.58 16.44
C PHE A 202 -7.84 -17.67 16.79
N THR A 203 -8.26 -16.79 15.87
CA THR A 203 -9.42 -15.90 16.09
C THR A 203 -10.69 -16.73 16.32
N ARG A 204 -10.91 -17.78 15.51
CA ARG A 204 -12.04 -18.69 15.71
C ARG A 204 -11.96 -19.43 17.05
N ALA A 205 -10.78 -19.92 17.42
CA ALA A 205 -10.54 -20.58 18.69
C ALA A 205 -10.76 -19.68 19.91
N ILE A 206 -10.71 -18.36 19.75
CA ILE A 206 -11.03 -17.41 20.83
C ILE A 206 -12.54 -17.25 21.00
N HIS A 207 -13.32 -17.34 19.91
CA HIS A 207 -14.78 -17.10 19.92
C HIS A 207 -15.63 -18.34 20.18
N ASP A 208 -15.22 -19.49 19.64
CA ASP A 208 -16.10 -20.66 19.56
C ASP A 208 -15.94 -21.58 20.79
N THR A 209 -16.88 -21.54 21.74
CA THR A 209 -16.93 -22.42 22.94
C THR A 209 -17.31 -23.86 22.67
N GLY A 210 -17.61 -24.22 21.42
CA GLY A 210 -17.81 -25.61 21.02
C GLY A 210 -16.51 -26.37 20.75
N ILE A 211 -15.38 -25.67 20.61
CA ILE A 211 -14.09 -26.29 20.23
C ILE A 211 -13.11 -26.34 21.41
N GLY A 212 -12.55 -27.52 21.65
CA GLY A 212 -11.68 -27.79 22.79
C GLY A 212 -10.55 -28.78 22.50
N GLY A 213 -9.52 -28.71 23.33
CA GLY A 213 -8.35 -29.57 23.26
C GLY A 213 -7.40 -29.22 22.11
N PRO A 214 -6.54 -30.16 21.71
CA PRO A 214 -5.54 -29.90 20.71
C PRO A 214 -6.08 -29.98 19.28
N VAL A 215 -5.51 -29.24 18.33
CA VAL A 215 -5.80 -29.38 16.89
C VAL A 215 -4.53 -29.17 16.06
N ASN A 216 -4.33 -30.00 15.04
CA ASN A 216 -3.23 -29.85 14.09
C ASN A 216 -3.57 -28.82 13.01
N LEU A 217 -2.60 -27.95 12.68
CA LEU A 217 -2.76 -26.94 11.64
C LEU A 217 -1.58 -26.94 10.67
N ALA A 218 -1.86 -27.26 9.41
CA ALA A 218 -0.94 -27.15 8.26
C ALA A 218 -1.72 -26.76 7.00
N ALA A 219 -1.05 -26.09 6.06
CA ALA A 219 -1.56 -25.88 4.70
C ALA A 219 -1.60 -27.22 3.92
N PRO A 220 -2.48 -27.37 2.92
CA PRO A 220 -2.44 -28.49 1.99
C PRO A 220 -1.12 -28.53 1.22
N GLY A 221 -0.55 -29.73 1.05
CA GLY A 221 0.72 -29.93 0.37
C GLY A 221 1.93 -29.94 1.31
N GLU A 222 3.08 -30.25 0.73
CA GLU A 222 4.35 -30.42 1.43
C GLU A 222 5.46 -29.74 0.64
N LEU A 223 6.49 -29.29 1.34
CA LEU A 223 7.69 -28.71 0.75
C LEU A 223 8.92 -29.50 1.20
N THR A 224 10.03 -29.23 0.55
CA THR A 224 11.36 -29.60 1.00
C THR A 224 12.19 -28.34 1.24
N LEU A 225 13.21 -28.42 2.09
CA LEU A 225 14.13 -27.30 2.26
C LEU A 225 14.85 -26.95 0.93
N ARG A 226 15.00 -27.93 0.03
CA ARG A 226 15.52 -27.69 -1.33
C ARG A 226 14.59 -26.82 -2.16
N GLU A 227 13.29 -27.09 -2.15
CA GLU A 227 12.31 -26.25 -2.84
C GLU A 227 12.24 -24.85 -2.21
N VAL A 228 12.27 -24.75 -0.88
CA VAL A 228 12.38 -23.47 -0.17
C VAL A 228 13.63 -22.72 -0.62
N ALA A 229 14.79 -23.38 -0.67
CA ALA A 229 16.03 -22.75 -1.12
C ALA A 229 15.95 -22.29 -2.58
N ALA A 230 15.36 -23.09 -3.47
CA ALA A 230 15.19 -22.78 -4.88
C ALA A 230 14.27 -21.57 -5.09
N ALA A 231 13.09 -21.55 -4.47
CA ALA A 231 12.14 -20.44 -4.55
C ALA A 231 12.73 -19.12 -4.01
N LEU A 232 13.57 -19.21 -2.97
CA LEU A 232 14.25 -18.06 -2.38
C LEU A 232 15.57 -17.69 -3.09
N GLY A 233 15.93 -18.38 -4.18
CA GLY A 233 17.11 -18.11 -4.99
C GLY A 233 18.44 -18.36 -4.27
N ARG A 234 18.51 -19.40 -3.44
CA ARG A 234 19.65 -19.67 -2.54
C ARG A 234 20.22 -21.08 -2.74
N PRO A 235 21.55 -21.23 -2.71
CA PRO A 235 22.17 -22.52 -2.87
C PRO A 235 21.98 -23.41 -1.63
N VAL A 236 21.75 -24.70 -1.89
CA VAL A 236 21.86 -25.77 -0.89
C VAL A 236 23.30 -26.30 -0.89
N VAL A 237 23.96 -26.25 0.27
CA VAL A 237 25.37 -26.64 0.41
C VAL A 237 25.48 -27.96 1.16
N PRO A 238 26.00 -29.05 0.55
CA PRO A 238 26.20 -30.31 1.25
C PRO A 238 27.28 -30.17 2.32
N MET A 239 27.01 -30.64 3.54
CA MET A 239 27.95 -30.60 4.67
C MET A 239 28.12 -31.98 5.31
N ARG A 240 29.37 -32.31 5.68
CA ARG A 240 29.69 -33.51 6.48
C ARG A 240 29.30 -33.28 7.94
N ARG A 241 28.80 -34.32 8.62
CA ARG A 241 28.47 -34.26 10.06
C ARG A 241 29.75 -33.93 10.87
N GLY A 242 29.71 -32.88 11.67
CA GLY A 242 30.83 -32.42 12.51
C GLY A 242 30.41 -31.26 13.43
N LEU A 243 31.28 -30.84 14.36
CA LEU A 243 30.99 -29.80 15.37
C LEU A 243 30.51 -28.46 14.78
N ILE A 244 31.15 -28.00 13.70
CA ILE A 244 30.78 -26.77 13.00
C ILE A 244 29.42 -26.91 12.30
N ALA A 245 29.18 -28.04 11.64
CA ALA A 245 27.90 -28.35 10.99
C ALA A 245 26.75 -28.46 12.02
N ARG A 246 27.04 -28.99 13.22
CA ARG A 246 26.10 -29.04 14.34
C ARG A 246 25.72 -27.63 14.82
N ARG A 247 26.70 -26.74 14.99
CA ARG A 247 26.49 -25.37 15.49
C ARG A 247 25.76 -24.47 14.48
N LEU A 248 26.04 -24.63 13.18
CA LEU A 248 25.38 -23.88 12.11
C LEU A 248 24.01 -24.45 11.71
N GLY A 249 23.73 -25.71 12.07
CA GLY A 249 22.54 -26.45 11.63
C GLY A 249 21.41 -26.58 12.65
N VAL A 250 21.57 -26.16 13.91
CA VAL A 250 20.53 -26.40 14.95
C VAL A 250 19.19 -25.77 14.58
N GLU A 251 19.17 -24.50 14.17
CA GLU A 251 17.92 -23.79 13.84
C GLU A 251 17.25 -24.40 12.59
N LEU A 252 18.04 -24.78 11.59
CA LEU A 252 17.57 -25.51 10.40
C LEU A 252 17.05 -26.91 10.72
N GLN A 253 17.69 -27.59 11.69
CA GLN A 253 17.27 -28.90 12.14
C GLN A 253 15.93 -28.81 12.88
N VAL A 254 15.70 -27.76 13.68
CA VAL A 254 14.38 -27.48 14.25
C VAL A 254 13.36 -27.32 13.12
N LEU A 255 13.63 -26.50 12.10
CA LEU A 255 12.70 -26.35 10.96
C LEU A 255 12.34 -27.68 10.27
N SER A 256 13.30 -28.58 10.09
CA SER A 256 13.15 -29.82 9.29
C SER A 256 12.95 -31.10 10.11
N SER A 257 12.68 -30.98 11.41
CA SER A 257 12.51 -32.12 12.32
C SER A 257 11.10 -32.32 12.84
N ALA A 258 10.16 -31.41 12.53
CA ALA A 258 8.75 -31.61 12.85
C ALA A 258 8.20 -32.82 12.09
N PRO A 259 7.40 -33.68 12.74
CA PRO A 259 6.70 -34.76 12.05
C PRO A 259 5.54 -34.23 11.21
N MET A 260 5.09 -35.07 10.28
CA MET A 260 3.97 -34.77 9.39
C MET A 260 2.67 -34.89 10.15
N MET A 261 1.83 -33.86 10.14
CA MET A 261 0.56 -33.84 10.86
C MET A 261 -0.62 -34.17 9.94
N ASP A 262 -1.54 -34.98 10.46
CA ASP A 262 -2.88 -35.13 9.91
C ASP A 262 -3.74 -33.93 10.32
N THR A 263 -4.38 -33.27 9.35
CA THR A 263 -5.24 -32.08 9.54
C THR A 263 -6.73 -32.38 9.32
N SER A 264 -7.13 -33.64 9.31
CA SER A 264 -8.51 -34.08 9.03
C SER A 264 -9.49 -33.63 10.11
N ARG A 265 -9.06 -33.55 11.37
CA ARG A 265 -9.89 -33.03 12.46
C ARG A 265 -10.24 -31.56 12.27
N LEU A 266 -9.28 -30.74 11.86
CA LEU A 266 -9.50 -29.33 11.53
C LEU A 266 -10.57 -29.14 10.43
N ARG A 267 -10.61 -30.05 9.45
CA ARG A 267 -11.62 -29.99 8.38
C ARG A 267 -12.97 -30.55 8.83
N SER A 268 -12.99 -31.72 9.46
CA SER A 268 -14.23 -32.47 9.76
C SER A 268 -14.97 -31.95 10.98
N GLU A 269 -14.25 -31.59 12.05
CA GLU A 269 -14.86 -31.09 13.29
C GLU A 269 -14.97 -29.57 13.29
N TRP A 270 -13.93 -28.86 12.82
CA TRP A 270 -13.94 -27.39 12.84
C TRP A 270 -14.46 -26.80 11.52
N GLY A 271 -14.65 -27.57 10.44
CA GLY A 271 -15.06 -26.98 9.15
C GLY A 271 -14.06 -25.94 8.63
N PHE A 272 -12.80 -26.02 9.04
CA PHE A 272 -11.75 -25.09 8.64
C PHE A 272 -10.88 -25.70 7.54
N ILE A 273 -10.77 -24.95 6.44
CA ILE A 273 -9.95 -25.29 5.29
C ILE A 273 -9.04 -24.07 5.06
N PRO A 274 -7.70 -24.24 5.11
CA PRO A 274 -6.75 -23.17 4.82
C PRO A 274 -7.00 -22.55 3.45
N ALA A 275 -6.84 -21.24 3.35
CA ALA A 275 -6.98 -20.52 2.09
C ALA A 275 -5.76 -20.66 1.19
N TRP A 276 -4.60 -21.06 1.74
CA TRP A 276 -3.32 -21.13 1.04
C TRP A 276 -2.79 -22.57 0.96
N ASN A 277 -2.24 -22.94 -0.18
CA ASN A 277 -1.46 -24.17 -0.34
C ASN A 277 0.02 -23.95 0.06
N ALA A 278 0.75 -25.03 0.34
CA ALA A 278 2.13 -24.94 0.84
C ALA A 278 3.09 -24.20 -0.12
N ASP A 279 2.97 -24.42 -1.43
CA ASP A 279 3.72 -23.72 -2.47
C ASP A 279 3.39 -22.22 -2.50
N GLU A 280 2.10 -21.87 -2.46
CA GLU A 280 1.65 -20.47 -2.40
C GLU A 280 2.12 -19.77 -1.12
N CYS A 281 2.15 -20.50 0.01
CA CYS A 281 2.70 -19.98 1.27
C CYS A 281 4.18 -19.60 1.12
N LEU A 282 4.95 -20.42 0.40
CA LEU A 282 6.38 -20.19 0.16
C LEU A 282 6.61 -19.03 -0.81
N ASP A 283 5.85 -19.00 -1.89
CA ASP A 283 5.89 -17.91 -2.86
C ASP A 283 5.59 -16.56 -2.20
N ASP A 284 4.58 -16.52 -1.33
CA ASP A 284 4.27 -15.33 -0.57
C ASP A 284 5.33 -14.95 0.47
N PHE A 285 5.87 -15.96 1.17
CA PHE A 285 6.94 -15.76 2.14
C PHE A 285 8.21 -15.15 1.52
N ALA A 286 8.45 -15.34 0.22
CA ALA A 286 9.57 -14.69 -0.48
C ALA A 286 9.58 -13.16 -0.29
N LEU A 287 8.41 -12.52 -0.13
CA LEU A 287 8.28 -11.09 0.17
C LEU A 287 8.89 -10.70 1.53
N ALA A 288 8.83 -11.58 2.53
CA ALA A 288 9.34 -11.32 3.87
C ALA A 288 10.88 -11.25 3.89
N VAL A 289 11.54 -12.08 3.07
CA VAL A 289 13.01 -12.15 2.97
C VAL A 289 13.60 -11.30 1.84
N ARG A 290 12.76 -10.74 0.96
CA ARG A 290 13.18 -9.87 -0.16
C ARG A 290 13.98 -8.67 0.36
N GLY A 291 15.12 -8.43 -0.29
CA GLY A 291 16.04 -7.34 0.07
C GLY A 291 16.73 -7.52 1.41
N ARG A 292 16.71 -8.72 2.00
CA ARG A 292 17.32 -9.03 3.30
C ARG A 292 18.28 -10.21 3.20
N VAL A 293 19.35 -10.16 3.98
CA VAL A 293 20.27 -11.29 4.18
C VAL A 293 20.64 -11.41 5.64
N ALA A 294 20.63 -12.64 6.17
CA ALA A 294 21.08 -12.90 7.53
C ALA A 294 22.61 -13.01 7.57
N VAL A 295 23.21 -12.30 8.52
CA VAL A 295 24.64 -12.36 8.85
C VAL A 295 24.75 -12.69 10.33
N GLY A 296 25.00 -13.97 10.63
CA GLY A 296 24.94 -14.50 12.00
C GLY A 296 23.53 -14.36 12.59
N LYS A 297 23.42 -13.73 13.77
CA LYS A 297 22.12 -13.46 14.41
C LYS A 297 21.43 -12.17 13.93
N ARG A 298 22.03 -11.42 13.01
CA ARG A 298 21.51 -10.13 12.52
C ARG A 298 20.92 -10.28 11.13
N LEU A 299 19.77 -9.63 10.91
CA LEU A 299 19.15 -9.52 9.60
C LEU A 299 19.54 -8.15 9.01
N THR A 300 20.20 -8.14 7.85
CA THR A 300 20.74 -6.93 7.23
C THR A 300 19.98 -6.61 5.94
N LEU A 301 19.62 -5.34 5.76
CA LEU A 301 19.02 -4.84 4.52
C LEU A 301 20.09 -4.68 3.43
N LEU A 302 19.78 -5.15 2.22
CA LEU A 302 20.65 -5.00 1.06
C LEU A 302 20.53 -3.57 0.49
N PRO A 303 21.65 -2.86 0.28
CA PRO A 303 21.58 -1.46 -0.15
C PRO A 303 21.04 -1.27 -1.57
N TRP A 304 21.07 -2.30 -2.41
CA TRP A 304 20.52 -2.28 -3.78
C TRP A 304 19.15 -2.96 -3.89
N ARG A 305 18.47 -3.30 -2.79
CA ARG A 305 17.13 -3.88 -2.82
C ARG A 305 16.21 -3.14 -1.87
N LEU A 306 14.92 -3.09 -2.18
CA LEU A 306 13.90 -2.64 -1.24
C LEU A 306 13.26 -3.83 -0.54
N ALA A 307 13.03 -3.64 0.75
CA ALA A 307 12.47 -4.67 1.61
C ALA A 307 11.02 -4.29 1.93
N ASN A 308 10.15 -5.29 2.09
CA ASN A 308 8.76 -5.01 2.45
C ASN A 308 8.65 -4.30 3.81
N VAL A 309 7.73 -3.34 3.94
CA VAL A 309 7.43 -2.61 5.18
C VAL A 309 6.18 -3.22 5.80
N ALA A 310 6.38 -4.09 6.78
CA ALA A 310 5.27 -4.73 7.49
C ALA A 310 4.74 -3.87 8.65
N ASP A 311 5.62 -3.08 9.27
CA ASP A 311 5.34 -2.33 10.49
C ASP A 311 5.36 -0.83 10.20
N ILE A 312 4.18 -0.20 10.21
CA ILE A 312 4.03 1.24 9.96
C ILE A 312 3.71 1.89 11.30
N PRO A 313 4.56 2.82 11.79
CA PRO A 313 4.32 3.51 13.05
C PRO A 313 3.01 4.30 13.04
N ALA A 314 2.29 4.33 14.17
CA ALA A 314 1.02 5.03 14.28
C ALA A 314 1.23 6.56 14.36
N VAL A 315 0.49 7.34 13.57
CA VAL A 315 0.70 8.79 13.42
C VAL A 315 0.35 9.62 14.65
N ASP A 316 -0.37 9.05 15.61
CA ASP A 316 -0.71 9.62 16.91
C ASP A 316 0.31 9.28 18.00
N THR A 317 1.34 8.47 17.70
CA THR A 317 2.35 8.07 18.68
C THR A 317 3.05 9.32 19.24
N PRO A 318 3.08 9.49 20.58
CA PRO A 318 3.81 10.58 21.23
C PRO A 318 5.28 10.61 20.81
N ALA A 319 5.87 11.80 20.76
CA ALA A 319 7.30 11.94 20.53
C ALA A 319 8.11 11.38 21.72
N PRO A 320 9.39 11.00 21.53
CA PRO A 320 10.21 10.43 22.61
C PRO A 320 10.37 11.34 23.84
N ASP A 321 10.18 12.64 23.67
CA ASP A 321 10.19 13.65 24.73
C ASP A 321 8.80 13.90 25.35
N GLY A 322 7.80 13.07 25.01
CA GLY A 322 6.45 13.10 25.57
C GLY A 322 5.49 14.07 24.88
N VAL A 323 5.91 14.80 23.84
CA VAL A 323 5.01 15.69 23.10
C VAL A 323 3.94 14.89 22.39
N ILE A 324 2.68 15.21 22.65
CA ILE A 324 1.51 14.57 22.04
C ILE A 324 1.07 15.40 20.82
N PRO A 325 1.03 14.80 19.61
CA PRO A 325 0.51 15.45 18.41
C PRO A 325 -0.96 15.85 18.55
N SER A 326 -1.40 16.91 17.87
CA SER A 326 -2.79 17.39 17.92
C SER A 326 -3.37 17.64 16.53
N LEU A 327 -4.68 17.50 16.37
CA LEU A 327 -5.36 17.79 15.09
C LEU A 327 -5.21 19.26 14.70
N ALA A 328 -4.99 19.50 13.40
CA ALA A 328 -4.70 20.81 12.85
C ALA A 328 -5.95 21.60 12.41
N GLY A 329 -7.02 20.89 12.03
CA GLY A 329 -8.26 21.50 11.54
C GLY A 329 -9.26 21.80 12.66
N PRO A 330 -10.31 22.59 12.37
CA PRO A 330 -11.38 22.83 13.33
C PRO A 330 -12.22 21.55 13.56
N PRO A 331 -12.89 21.41 14.72
CA PRO A 331 -13.57 20.16 15.10
C PRO A 331 -14.61 19.66 14.08
N ASP A 332 -15.27 20.56 13.37
CA ASP A 332 -16.30 20.32 12.36
C ASP A 332 -15.76 20.04 10.96
N ALA A 333 -14.44 20.16 10.75
CA ALA A 333 -13.78 19.91 9.46
C ALA A 333 -12.73 18.80 9.51
N ASN A 334 -12.42 18.26 10.69
CA ASN A 334 -11.57 17.06 10.83
C ASN A 334 -12.34 15.80 10.40
N GLY A 335 -11.63 14.82 9.83
CA GLY A 335 -12.15 13.47 9.52
C GLY A 335 -11.51 12.38 10.40
N GLU A 336 -12.07 11.16 10.34
CA GLU A 336 -11.57 9.99 11.08
C GLU A 336 -10.08 9.69 10.80
N PHE A 337 -9.63 9.92 9.56
CA PHE A 337 -8.27 9.59 9.11
C PHE A 337 -7.27 10.75 9.20
N ASP A 338 -7.67 11.90 9.76
CA ASP A 338 -6.83 13.08 9.79
C ASP A 338 -5.58 12.87 10.64
N THR A 339 -4.45 13.38 10.15
CA THR A 339 -3.16 13.20 10.79
C THR A 339 -2.97 14.29 11.86
N PRO A 340 -2.75 13.93 13.13
CA PRO A 340 -2.38 14.91 14.15
C PRO A 340 -0.92 15.37 13.91
N ILE A 341 -0.67 16.66 14.12
CA ILE A 341 0.61 17.32 13.82
C ILE A 341 1.40 17.64 15.09
N ASP A 342 2.72 17.57 14.98
CA ASP A 342 3.66 18.13 15.96
C ASP A 342 3.96 19.58 15.56
N ALA A 343 3.81 20.53 16.49
CA ALA A 343 3.98 21.96 16.21
C ALA A 343 5.39 22.35 15.71
N ARG A 344 6.38 21.46 15.90
CA ARG A 344 7.75 21.62 15.38
C ARG A 344 7.86 21.34 13.88
N PHE A 345 6.85 20.69 13.29
CA PHE A 345 6.77 20.34 11.87
C PHE A 345 5.44 20.80 11.25
N PRO A 346 5.15 22.11 11.21
CA PRO A 346 3.78 22.59 11.05
C PRO A 346 3.34 22.82 9.60
N THR A 347 4.24 22.78 8.61
CA THR A 347 3.93 23.25 7.25
C THR A 347 3.62 22.10 6.30
N PHE A 348 2.46 22.17 5.64
CA PHE A 348 1.90 21.15 4.76
C PHE A 348 1.42 21.73 3.43
N LEU A 349 1.48 20.91 2.38
CA LEU A 349 1.14 21.28 0.99
C LEU A 349 0.38 20.14 0.30
N ALA A 350 -0.75 20.45 -0.34
CA ALA A 350 -1.59 19.48 -1.06
C ALA A 350 -1.00 19.02 -2.40
N THR A 351 -0.21 19.88 -3.05
CA THR A 351 0.25 19.73 -4.44
C THR A 351 1.01 18.42 -4.70
N ASN A 352 0.76 17.79 -5.85
CA ASN A 352 1.24 16.48 -6.34
C ASN A 352 0.69 15.23 -5.65
N LEU A 353 0.50 15.23 -4.33
CA LEU A 353 -0.09 14.07 -3.64
C LEU A 353 -1.59 13.99 -3.88
N SER A 354 -2.25 15.16 -3.98
CA SER A 354 -3.65 15.24 -4.41
C SER A 354 -3.86 14.79 -5.87
N GLU A 355 -2.81 14.72 -6.71
CA GLU A 355 -2.89 14.07 -8.04
C GLU A 355 -3.07 12.57 -7.95
N ALA A 356 -2.56 11.95 -6.90
CA ALA A 356 -2.86 10.55 -6.65
C ALA A 356 -4.31 10.45 -6.18
N LEU A 357 -4.65 11.10 -5.07
CA LEU A 357 -5.95 10.92 -4.42
C LEU A 357 -6.49 12.29 -3.96
N PRO A 358 -7.31 12.98 -4.79
CA PRO A 358 -7.74 14.36 -4.54
C PRO A 358 -8.69 14.49 -3.35
N GLY A 359 -9.43 13.43 -3.05
CA GLY A 359 -10.33 13.31 -1.90
C GLY A 359 -11.62 14.16 -1.98
N PRO A 360 -12.52 14.04 -0.99
CA PRO A 360 -12.41 13.15 0.17
C PRO A 360 -12.46 11.68 -0.24
N PHE A 361 -11.43 10.93 0.13
CA PHE A 361 -11.30 9.53 -0.28
C PHE A 361 -12.20 8.57 0.51
N SER A 362 -12.41 7.38 -0.05
CA SER A 362 -13.08 6.29 0.69
C SER A 362 -12.15 5.65 1.74
N PRO A 363 -12.69 5.12 2.85
CA PRO A 363 -11.92 4.36 3.85
C PRO A 363 -11.05 3.25 3.24
N SER A 364 -11.57 2.48 2.28
CA SER A 364 -10.79 1.44 1.60
C SER A 364 -9.58 2.02 0.84
N SER A 365 -9.68 3.21 0.23
CA SER A 365 -8.55 3.95 -0.35
C SER A 365 -7.50 4.34 0.70
N ALA A 366 -7.91 4.60 1.96
CA ALA A 366 -6.98 4.87 3.05
C ALA A 366 -6.12 3.65 3.40
N SER A 367 -6.71 2.45 3.41
CA SER A 367 -6.00 1.18 3.67
C SER A 367 -4.91 0.84 2.65
N VAL A 368 -4.95 1.45 1.47
CA VAL A 368 -4.00 1.17 0.37
C VAL A 368 -3.08 2.35 0.09
N THR A 369 -3.64 3.53 -0.18
CA THR A 369 -2.89 4.68 -0.67
C THR A 369 -2.25 5.46 0.48
N VAL A 370 -3.03 5.81 1.51
CA VAL A 370 -2.48 6.48 2.70
C VAL A 370 -1.47 5.57 3.40
N ARG A 371 -1.83 4.29 3.59
CA ARG A 371 -0.94 3.27 4.17
C ARG A 371 0.33 3.09 3.33
N GLY A 372 0.22 2.97 2.01
CA GLY A 372 1.34 2.82 1.08
C GLY A 372 2.30 4.01 1.10
N LEU A 373 1.78 5.23 1.10
CA LEU A 373 2.58 6.44 1.18
C LEU A 373 3.31 6.57 2.53
N ARG A 374 2.66 6.20 3.65
CA ARG A 374 3.29 6.14 4.98
C ARG A 374 4.40 5.07 5.03
N ALA A 375 4.18 3.90 4.44
CA ALA A 375 5.22 2.89 4.29
C ALA A 375 6.41 3.40 3.45
N GLY A 376 6.14 4.18 2.40
CA GLY A 376 7.16 4.91 1.65
C GLY A 376 7.99 5.86 2.53
N GLY A 377 7.32 6.60 3.43
CA GLY A 377 7.97 7.46 4.43
C GLY A 377 8.97 6.72 5.32
N VAL A 378 8.61 5.52 5.81
CA VAL A 378 9.51 4.65 6.59
C VAL A 378 10.76 4.30 5.80
N ILE A 379 10.62 3.91 4.52
CA ILE A 379 11.77 3.61 3.66
C ILE A 379 12.64 4.84 3.41
N ILE A 380 12.04 6.00 3.17
CA ILE A 380 12.78 7.26 3.00
C ILE A 380 13.59 7.58 4.27
N ALA A 381 12.97 7.46 5.45
CA ALA A 381 13.62 7.67 6.73
C ALA A 381 14.83 6.74 6.93
N ASP A 382 14.67 5.45 6.63
CA ASP A 382 15.71 4.42 6.75
C ASP A 382 16.86 4.60 5.77
N ARG A 383 16.57 5.17 4.60
CA ARG A 383 17.55 5.42 3.54
C ARG A 383 18.35 6.69 3.77
N LEU A 384 17.71 7.77 4.25
CA LEU A 384 18.36 9.06 4.49
C LEU A 384 19.07 9.11 5.85
N ARG A 385 18.55 8.40 6.86
CA ARG A 385 19.09 8.31 8.23
C ARG A 385 19.48 9.66 8.85
N PRO A 386 18.57 10.67 8.88
CA PRO A 386 18.88 11.95 9.50
C PRO A 386 19.09 11.84 11.02
N GLY A 387 18.50 10.82 11.66
CA GLY A 387 18.60 10.52 13.09
C GLY A 387 17.62 11.29 13.96
N GLY A 388 17.42 10.78 15.18
CA GLY A 388 16.62 11.43 16.23
C GLY A 388 15.16 11.66 15.85
N LEU A 389 14.59 12.75 16.38
CA LEU A 389 13.21 13.16 16.15
C LEU A 389 12.89 13.34 14.66
N ILE A 390 13.84 13.88 13.87
CA ILE A 390 13.64 14.16 12.44
C ILE A 390 13.39 12.87 11.66
N GLN A 391 14.18 11.82 11.90
CA GLN A 391 13.99 10.53 11.21
C GLN A 391 12.64 9.92 11.54
N ARG A 392 12.23 10.00 12.82
CA ARG A 392 10.92 9.53 13.27
C ARG A 392 9.78 10.31 12.62
N GLU A 393 9.92 11.64 12.53
CA GLU A 393 8.92 12.49 11.86
C GLU A 393 8.77 12.13 10.38
N ILE A 394 9.89 11.89 9.67
CA ILE A 394 9.86 11.46 8.27
C ILE A 394 9.15 10.10 8.13
N ALA A 395 9.41 9.15 9.03
CA ALA A 395 8.76 7.85 9.01
C ALA A 395 7.23 7.94 9.28
N LEU A 396 6.81 8.84 10.17
CA LEU A 396 5.42 8.96 10.62
C LEU A 396 4.57 9.86 9.70
N ARG A 397 5.06 11.06 9.36
CA ARG A 397 4.24 12.18 8.86
C ARG A 397 4.81 12.87 7.63
N THR A 398 5.67 12.21 6.84
CA THR A 398 6.03 12.73 5.51
C THR A 398 4.79 13.00 4.65
N VAL A 399 3.76 12.17 4.83
CA VAL A 399 2.43 12.36 4.25
C VAL A 399 1.41 12.46 5.38
N ALA A 400 0.57 13.48 5.30
CA ALA A 400 -0.50 13.77 6.23
C ALA A 400 -1.87 13.76 5.52
N VAL A 401 -2.92 13.57 6.30
CA VAL A 401 -4.31 13.62 5.83
C VAL A 401 -5.01 14.77 6.55
N PHE A 402 -5.72 15.61 5.80
CA PHE A 402 -6.59 16.66 6.36
C PHE A 402 -7.89 16.72 5.55
N GLY A 403 -9.04 16.57 6.22
CA GLY A 403 -10.36 16.51 5.57
C GLY A 403 -10.44 15.44 4.47
N HIS A 404 -9.84 14.27 4.72
CA HIS A 404 -9.72 13.15 3.76
C HIS A 404 -8.97 13.50 2.45
N ARG A 405 -7.99 14.41 2.52
CA ARG A 405 -7.12 14.77 1.39
C ARG A 405 -5.66 14.65 1.77
N LEU A 406 -4.81 14.31 0.80
CA LEU A 406 -3.39 14.05 1.02
C LEU A 406 -2.55 15.34 0.98
N TYR A 407 -1.67 15.47 1.98
CA TYR A 407 -0.72 16.57 2.09
C TYR A 407 0.70 16.06 2.28
N GLY A 408 1.66 16.72 1.66
CA GLY A 408 3.09 16.51 1.88
C GLY A 408 3.58 17.41 3.01
N ALA A 409 4.34 16.85 3.95
CA ALA A 409 4.97 17.62 5.01
C ALA A 409 6.20 18.36 4.48
N VAL A 410 6.03 19.67 4.27
CA VAL A 410 7.08 20.56 3.75
C VAL A 410 8.23 20.66 4.74
N THR A 411 7.95 20.78 6.04
CA THR A 411 8.99 20.86 7.07
C THR A 411 9.84 19.58 7.11
N ALA A 412 9.22 18.41 6.96
CA ALA A 412 9.94 17.14 6.86
C ALA A 412 10.80 17.07 5.58
N ALA A 413 10.24 17.50 4.44
CA ALA A 413 10.96 17.56 3.15
C ALA A 413 12.19 18.49 3.20
N HIS A 414 12.12 19.58 3.97
CA HIS A 414 13.28 20.46 4.22
C HIS A 414 14.43 19.69 4.88
N PHE A 415 14.16 18.92 5.94
CA PHE A 415 15.18 18.13 6.62
C PHE A 415 15.70 16.97 5.77
N MET A 416 14.85 16.37 4.92
CA MET A 416 15.33 15.41 3.92
C MET A 416 16.35 16.07 2.98
N ALA A 417 16.05 17.28 2.49
CA ALA A 417 16.93 18.01 1.60
C ALA A 417 18.28 18.38 2.25
N GLU A 418 18.35 18.63 3.56
CA GLU A 418 19.61 18.83 4.29
C GLU A 418 20.54 17.59 4.27
N THR A 419 19.98 16.40 4.04
CA THR A 419 20.79 15.18 3.91
C THR A 419 21.46 15.06 2.54
N VAL A 420 21.05 15.86 1.55
CA VAL A 420 21.56 15.82 0.17
C VAL A 420 22.85 16.66 0.07
N PRO A 421 23.99 16.05 -0.30
CA PRO A 421 25.26 16.78 -0.42
C PRO A 421 25.20 17.86 -1.51
N PHE A 422 25.79 19.02 -1.24
CA PHE A 422 25.99 20.12 -2.19
C PHE A 422 24.72 20.78 -2.75
N ALA A 423 23.52 20.37 -2.29
CA ALA A 423 22.26 21.00 -2.65
C ALA A 423 21.77 21.92 -1.52
N LYS A 424 21.24 23.10 -1.87
CA LYS A 424 20.54 23.96 -0.90
C LYS A 424 19.11 23.43 -0.71
N PRO A 425 18.60 23.31 0.53
CA PRO A 425 17.22 22.89 0.76
C PRO A 425 16.18 23.72 0.00
N SER A 426 16.39 25.03 -0.11
CA SER A 426 15.51 25.92 -0.90
C SER A 426 15.45 25.56 -2.39
N THR A 427 16.48 24.94 -2.95
CA THR A 427 16.50 24.47 -4.35
C THR A 427 15.63 23.22 -4.53
N ILE A 428 15.49 22.40 -3.48
CA ILE A 428 14.74 21.14 -3.51
C ILE A 428 13.28 21.34 -3.06
N VAL A 429 13.03 22.28 -2.16
CA VAL A 429 11.70 22.55 -1.62
C VAL A 429 11.05 23.73 -2.35
N SER A 430 11.60 24.93 -2.24
CA SER A 430 10.95 26.17 -2.70
C SER A 430 11.11 26.47 -4.19
N ASN A 431 12.24 26.06 -4.80
CA ASN A 431 12.57 26.32 -6.21
C ASN A 431 12.61 25.04 -7.06
N SER A 432 12.07 23.94 -6.53
CA SER A 432 11.95 22.72 -7.33
C SER A 432 10.76 22.85 -8.27
N GLY A 433 10.86 22.25 -9.46
CA GLY A 433 9.67 22.01 -10.28
C GLY A 433 8.77 20.92 -9.69
N PHE A 434 8.98 20.57 -8.42
CA PHE A 434 8.25 19.54 -7.70
C PHE A 434 7.11 20.19 -6.93
N PHE A 435 7.37 21.06 -5.94
CA PHE A 435 6.30 21.63 -5.10
C PHE A 435 5.59 22.87 -5.68
N GLY A 436 5.99 23.30 -6.88
CA GLY A 436 5.40 24.44 -7.57
C GLY A 436 5.79 25.80 -6.98
N PRO A 437 5.58 26.90 -7.73
CA PRO A 437 5.86 28.27 -7.28
C PRO A 437 4.98 28.72 -6.09
N SER A 438 3.83 28.07 -5.87
CA SER A 438 2.86 28.37 -4.78
C SER A 438 3.44 28.27 -3.35
N MET A 439 4.61 27.64 -3.19
CA MET A 439 5.38 27.59 -1.93
C MET A 439 5.99 28.93 -1.49
N GLY A 440 6.08 29.93 -2.38
CA GLY A 440 6.84 31.16 -2.14
C GLY A 440 6.36 32.05 -0.99
N SER A 441 5.15 31.81 -0.45
CA SER A 441 4.47 32.73 0.49
C SER A 441 4.44 32.29 1.96
N LEU A 442 4.76 31.04 2.31
CA LEU A 442 4.60 30.52 3.68
C LEU A 442 5.93 30.13 4.35
N PRO A 443 6.06 30.31 5.69
CA PRO A 443 7.24 29.89 6.41
C PRO A 443 7.33 28.36 6.50
N ILE A 444 8.54 27.83 6.31
CA ILE A 444 8.82 26.37 6.41
C ILE A 444 8.71 25.87 7.86
N PHE A 445 8.97 26.75 8.83
CA PHE A 445 8.96 26.46 10.26
C PHE A 445 7.98 27.39 10.96
N GLY A 446 7.32 26.91 12.01
CA GLY A 446 6.54 27.72 12.92
C GLY A 446 7.37 28.28 14.07
N ASP A 447 6.69 28.61 15.17
CA ASP A 447 7.31 29.18 16.38
C ASP A 447 8.21 28.19 17.11
N GLN A 448 7.87 26.90 17.04
CA GLN A 448 8.65 25.83 17.61
C GLN A 448 9.57 25.20 16.57
N ARG A 449 10.78 24.84 16.98
CA ARG A 449 11.74 24.13 16.12
C ARG A 449 12.16 22.82 16.77
N PRO A 450 12.43 21.78 15.99
CA PRO A 450 13.03 20.58 16.53
C PRO A 450 14.41 20.92 17.12
N PRO A 451 14.79 20.30 18.23
CA PRO A 451 16.11 20.52 18.81
C PRO A 451 17.18 20.20 17.77
N PRO A 452 18.27 20.99 17.69
CA PRO A 452 19.36 20.70 16.76
C PRO A 452 19.88 19.29 17.05
N VAL A 453 20.07 18.48 16.00
CA VAL A 453 20.56 17.11 16.15
C VAL A 453 21.94 17.14 16.83
N SER A 454 21.96 16.87 18.13
CA SER A 454 23.15 16.77 18.96
C SER A 454 23.86 15.46 18.65
N GLY A 455 24.53 15.41 17.50
CA GLY A 455 25.33 14.26 17.08
C GLY A 455 26.79 14.38 17.53
N ARG A 456 27.39 13.24 17.93
CA ARG A 456 28.83 13.02 18.18
C ARG A 456 29.79 13.51 17.06
N PHE A 457 29.26 13.90 15.90
CA PHE A 457 30.02 14.17 14.68
C PHE A 457 30.06 15.67 14.37
N THR A 458 31.27 16.19 14.14
CA THR A 458 31.48 17.55 13.63
C THR A 458 30.86 17.70 12.24
N ARG A 459 30.55 18.94 11.82
CA ARG A 459 29.99 19.27 10.49
C ARG A 459 30.67 18.54 9.32
N PRO A 460 32.02 18.45 9.21
CA PRO A 460 32.67 17.73 8.10
C PRO A 460 32.41 16.21 8.13
N LEU A 461 32.41 15.57 9.30
CA LEU A 461 32.09 14.14 9.45
C LEU A 461 30.65 13.82 9.02
N ARG A 462 29.72 14.74 9.30
CA ARG A 462 28.32 14.63 8.85
C ARG A 462 28.19 14.70 7.33
N ILE A 463 28.92 15.62 6.68
CA ILE A 463 28.95 15.75 5.22
C ILE A 463 29.51 14.47 4.59
N LEU A 464 30.63 13.95 5.09
CA LEU A 464 31.24 12.71 4.57
C LEU A 464 30.30 11.51 4.70
N ARG A 465 29.64 11.36 5.86
CA ARG A 465 28.61 10.35 6.08
C ARG A 465 27.48 10.46 5.05
N ASN A 466 26.96 11.67 4.87
CA ASN A 466 25.86 11.92 3.93
C ASN A 466 26.28 11.64 2.48
N ILE A 467 27.51 11.97 2.07
CA ILE A 467 28.06 11.60 0.76
C ILE A 467 28.07 10.07 0.60
N GLY A 468 28.53 9.33 1.61
CA GLY A 468 28.52 7.86 1.59
C GLY A 468 27.10 7.28 1.45
N ILE A 469 26.16 7.76 2.26
CA ILE A 469 24.75 7.32 2.23
C ILE A 469 24.12 7.62 0.86
N ASN A 470 24.26 8.85 0.35
CA ASN A 470 23.68 9.25 -0.92
C ASN A 470 24.33 8.52 -2.11
N GLY A 471 25.64 8.28 -2.05
CA GLY A 471 26.35 7.48 -3.05
C GLY A 471 25.82 6.04 -3.10
N VAL A 472 25.65 5.40 -1.94
CA VAL A 472 25.06 4.05 -1.84
C VAL A 472 23.61 4.04 -2.33
N ASN A 473 22.80 5.04 -1.96
CA ASN A 473 21.40 5.12 -2.40
C ASN A 473 21.28 5.35 -3.91
N LEU A 474 22.08 6.26 -4.48
CA LEU A 474 22.04 6.58 -5.90
C LEU A 474 22.58 5.41 -6.75
N VAL A 475 23.77 4.90 -6.43
CA VAL A 475 24.42 3.81 -7.21
C VAL A 475 23.71 2.48 -6.95
N GLY A 476 23.48 2.13 -5.69
CA GLY A 476 22.79 0.90 -5.31
C GLY A 476 21.35 0.87 -5.78
N GLY A 477 20.60 1.97 -5.62
CA GLY A 477 19.25 2.11 -6.15
C GLY A 477 19.21 1.98 -7.66
N SER A 478 20.09 2.68 -8.38
CA SER A 478 20.14 2.59 -9.85
C SER A 478 20.47 1.18 -10.35
N ALA A 479 21.31 0.43 -9.63
CA ALA A 479 21.72 -0.91 -10.01
C ALA A 479 20.65 -1.98 -9.73
N GLY A 480 19.86 -1.82 -8.66
CA GLY A 480 19.00 -2.89 -8.18
C GLY A 480 17.49 -2.64 -8.29
N LEU A 481 17.03 -1.39 -8.39
CA LEU A 481 15.60 -1.08 -8.49
C LEU A 481 14.94 -1.69 -9.74
N GLY A 482 15.68 -1.90 -10.84
CA GLY A 482 15.16 -2.60 -12.00
C GLY A 482 14.76 -4.06 -11.71
N ARG A 483 15.48 -4.71 -10.79
CA ARG A 483 15.14 -6.05 -10.30
C ARG A 483 13.91 -6.02 -9.42
N ASP A 484 13.80 -5.03 -8.53
CA ASP A 484 12.59 -4.84 -7.72
C ASP A 484 11.35 -4.56 -8.60
N THR A 485 11.51 -3.86 -9.74
CA THR A 485 10.43 -3.73 -10.74
C THR A 485 10.02 -5.08 -11.33
N GLY A 486 10.99 -5.90 -11.76
CA GLY A 486 10.71 -7.21 -12.34
C GLY A 486 10.00 -8.15 -11.36
N ASP A 487 10.47 -8.17 -10.11
CA ASP A 487 9.86 -8.96 -9.04
C ASP A 487 8.42 -8.46 -8.76
N PHE A 488 8.19 -7.14 -8.75
CA PHE A 488 6.85 -6.57 -8.54
C PHE A 488 5.89 -6.85 -9.71
N ILE A 489 6.38 -6.84 -10.96
CA ILE A 489 5.59 -7.27 -12.12
C ILE A 489 5.11 -8.71 -11.92
N ALA A 490 6.04 -9.61 -11.58
CA ALA A 490 5.73 -11.03 -11.37
C ALA A 490 4.76 -11.26 -10.20
N ASP A 491 4.90 -10.48 -9.13
CA ASP A 491 3.98 -10.51 -7.98
C ASP A 491 2.54 -10.14 -8.39
N VAL A 492 2.36 -9.06 -9.15
CA VAL A 492 1.04 -8.60 -9.61
C VAL A 492 0.45 -9.58 -10.63
N ASP A 493 1.27 -10.10 -11.55
CA ASP A 493 0.84 -11.11 -12.52
C ASP A 493 0.37 -12.40 -11.83
N ARG A 494 1.07 -12.81 -10.76
CA ARG A 494 0.66 -13.93 -9.91
C ARG A 494 -0.65 -13.63 -9.19
N LEU A 495 -0.80 -12.43 -8.60
CA LEU A 495 -2.06 -12.03 -7.94
C LEU A 495 -3.24 -12.11 -8.92
N GLU A 496 -3.08 -11.61 -10.15
CA GLU A 496 -4.10 -11.71 -11.20
C GLU A 496 -4.45 -13.16 -11.51
N HIS A 497 -3.44 -14.03 -11.65
CA HIS A 497 -3.66 -15.45 -11.87
C HIS A 497 -4.41 -16.12 -10.71
N LEU A 498 -4.07 -15.80 -9.46
CA LEU A 498 -4.73 -16.34 -8.28
C LEU A 498 -6.17 -15.83 -8.10
N ALA A 499 -6.45 -14.59 -8.53
CA ALA A 499 -7.78 -14.00 -8.51
C ALA A 499 -8.67 -14.57 -9.62
N GLY A 500 -8.08 -14.97 -10.75
CA GLY A 500 -8.78 -15.46 -11.92
C GLY A 500 -9.55 -14.37 -12.67
N ASP A 501 -10.11 -14.75 -13.82
CA ASP A 501 -10.96 -13.85 -14.61
C ASP A 501 -12.34 -13.65 -13.99
N ASP A 502 -12.81 -14.59 -13.18
CA ASP A 502 -14.09 -14.52 -12.47
C ASP A 502 -13.92 -14.79 -10.97
N ALA A 503 -14.06 -13.72 -10.18
CA ALA A 503 -13.94 -13.78 -8.72
C ALA A 503 -15.11 -14.53 -8.05
N THR A 504 -16.22 -14.76 -8.75
CA THR A 504 -17.39 -15.47 -8.18
C THR A 504 -17.09 -16.93 -7.83
N HIS A 505 -16.10 -17.54 -8.49
CA HIS A 505 -15.65 -18.91 -8.22
C HIS A 505 -14.79 -19.05 -6.95
N LEU A 506 -14.33 -17.93 -6.37
CA LEU A 506 -13.53 -17.96 -5.15
C LEU A 506 -14.41 -18.27 -3.93
N SER A 507 -13.93 -19.10 -3.00
CA SER A 507 -14.56 -19.20 -1.68
C SER A 507 -14.36 -17.90 -0.88
N ASP A 508 -15.26 -17.59 0.06
CA ASP A 508 -15.16 -16.35 0.87
C ASP A 508 -13.80 -16.21 1.57
N ARG A 509 -13.25 -17.31 2.07
CA ARG A 509 -11.93 -17.32 2.73
C ARG A 509 -10.81 -17.02 1.75
N ARG A 510 -10.87 -17.58 0.54
CA ARG A 510 -9.88 -17.31 -0.50
C ARG A 510 -9.98 -15.87 -0.98
N LEU A 511 -11.19 -15.39 -1.22
CA LEU A 511 -11.48 -14.01 -1.59
C LEU A 511 -10.86 -13.02 -0.59
N LEU A 512 -11.14 -13.18 0.71
CA LEU A 512 -10.56 -12.33 1.77
C LEU A 512 -9.03 -12.41 1.84
N SER A 513 -8.43 -13.60 1.68
CA SER A 513 -6.96 -13.72 1.64
C SER A 513 -6.34 -12.98 0.44
N LEU A 514 -6.98 -13.05 -0.72
CA LEU A 514 -6.51 -12.36 -1.92
C LEU A 514 -6.72 -10.84 -1.82
N ILE A 515 -7.78 -10.37 -1.15
CA ILE A 515 -7.97 -8.95 -0.82
C ILE A 515 -6.79 -8.42 0.01
N LEU A 516 -6.35 -9.17 1.04
CA LEU A 516 -5.20 -8.78 1.87
C LEU A 516 -3.89 -8.79 1.08
N LEU A 517 -3.64 -9.84 0.28
CA LEU A 517 -2.50 -9.95 -0.65
C LEU A 517 -2.46 -8.75 -1.61
N ALA A 518 -3.59 -8.44 -2.26
CA ALA A 518 -3.70 -7.36 -3.22
C ALA A 518 -3.42 -6.00 -2.57
N ARG A 519 -3.98 -5.74 -1.38
CA ARG A 519 -3.68 -4.53 -0.60
C ARG A 519 -2.20 -4.41 -0.29
N ASP A 520 -1.54 -5.49 0.13
CA ASP A 520 -0.11 -5.45 0.46
C ASP A 520 0.77 -5.23 -0.78
N HIS A 521 0.37 -5.75 -1.95
CA HIS A 521 1.02 -5.42 -3.21
C HIS A 521 0.85 -3.95 -3.60
N VAL A 522 -0.33 -3.36 -3.39
CA VAL A 522 -0.53 -1.92 -3.62
C VAL A 522 0.35 -1.09 -2.70
N VAL A 523 0.41 -1.43 -1.40
CA VAL A 523 1.30 -0.79 -0.42
C VAL A 523 2.77 -0.89 -0.87
N HIS A 524 3.20 -2.06 -1.34
CA HIS A 524 4.55 -2.24 -1.87
C HIS A 524 4.80 -1.41 -3.13
N GLY A 525 3.82 -1.31 -4.04
CA GLY A 525 3.88 -0.42 -5.20
C GLY A 525 4.16 1.03 -4.83
N TRP A 526 3.50 1.54 -3.78
CA TRP A 526 3.75 2.89 -3.24
C TRP A 526 5.14 3.04 -2.62
N VAL A 527 5.66 2.01 -1.97
CA VAL A 527 7.04 1.97 -1.48
C VAL A 527 8.04 2.11 -2.65
N LEU A 528 7.83 1.34 -3.73
CA LEU A 528 8.67 1.41 -4.93
C LEU A 528 8.53 2.78 -5.62
N ALA A 529 7.32 3.35 -5.68
CA ALA A 529 7.08 4.69 -6.22
C ALA A 529 7.83 5.76 -5.42
N SER A 530 7.84 5.67 -4.09
CA SER A 530 8.55 6.59 -3.18
C SER A 530 10.07 6.53 -3.37
N ALA A 531 10.64 5.33 -3.54
CA ALA A 531 12.05 5.17 -3.86
C ALA A 531 12.39 5.71 -5.26
N SER A 532 11.50 5.51 -6.24
CA SER A 532 11.64 6.06 -7.58
C SER A 532 11.68 7.59 -7.54
N PHE A 533 10.82 8.20 -6.72
CA PHE A 533 10.79 9.64 -6.50
C PHE A 533 12.15 10.17 -6.00
N MET A 534 12.73 9.56 -4.97
CA MET A 534 14.07 9.94 -4.47
C MET A 534 15.13 9.88 -5.57
N LEU A 535 15.14 8.81 -6.37
CA LEU A 535 16.13 8.61 -7.41
C LEU A 535 15.96 9.60 -8.58
N CYS A 536 14.73 9.79 -9.04
CA CYS A 536 14.40 10.78 -10.07
C CYS A 536 14.75 12.20 -9.62
N ALA A 537 14.48 12.55 -8.36
CA ALA A 537 14.86 13.84 -7.78
C ALA A 537 16.39 14.04 -7.80
N ALA A 538 17.16 13.02 -7.40
CA ALA A 538 18.62 13.05 -7.44
C ALA A 538 19.17 13.24 -8.86
N PHE A 539 18.67 12.49 -9.84
CA PHE A 539 19.08 12.64 -11.24
C PHE A 539 18.67 13.99 -11.83
N ASN A 540 17.52 14.54 -11.46
CA ASN A 540 17.09 15.86 -11.90
C ASN A 540 18.01 16.96 -11.36
N VAL A 541 18.44 16.88 -10.08
CA VAL A 541 19.43 17.81 -9.52
C VAL A 541 20.76 17.74 -10.29
N LEU A 542 21.24 16.55 -10.62
CA LEU A 542 22.45 16.36 -11.42
C LEU A 542 22.32 16.93 -12.84
N LEU A 543 21.19 16.66 -13.51
CA LEU A 543 20.92 17.19 -14.84
C LEU A 543 20.86 18.71 -14.87
N ARG A 544 20.17 19.33 -13.90
CA ARG A 544 20.11 20.80 -13.76
C ARG A 544 21.49 21.40 -13.55
N GLY A 545 22.34 20.76 -12.76
CA GLY A 545 23.73 21.16 -12.57
C GLY A 545 24.56 21.12 -13.87
N LEU A 546 24.28 20.18 -14.76
CA LEU A 546 25.02 19.98 -16.02
C LEU A 546 24.46 20.79 -17.21
N CYS A 547 23.15 21.07 -17.23
CA CYS A 547 22.45 21.59 -18.42
C CYS A 547 21.80 22.96 -18.21
N GLY A 548 21.63 23.43 -16.96
CA GLY A 548 20.79 24.58 -16.65
C GLY A 548 19.37 24.20 -16.22
N ARG A 549 18.53 25.19 -15.90
CA ARG A 549 17.23 24.98 -15.24
C ARG A 549 16.14 24.40 -16.14
N ASP A 550 16.26 24.58 -17.46
CA ASP A 550 15.16 24.34 -18.42
C ASP A 550 15.22 22.97 -19.11
N THR A 551 16.18 22.11 -18.74
CA THR A 551 16.33 20.78 -19.36
C THR A 551 15.60 19.71 -18.57
N ALA A 552 14.51 19.19 -19.12
CA ALA A 552 13.83 17.99 -18.62
C ALA A 552 14.09 16.79 -19.58
N PRO A 553 14.42 15.59 -19.06
CA PRO A 553 14.58 14.42 -19.92
C PRO A 553 13.21 13.98 -20.48
N ALA A 554 13.12 13.79 -21.80
CA ALA A 554 11.96 13.16 -22.43
C ALA A 554 11.94 11.65 -22.15
N ALA A 555 10.78 11.12 -21.81
CA ALA A 555 10.58 9.69 -21.54
C ALA A 555 10.67 8.85 -22.83
N GLY A 556 10.31 9.46 -23.96
CA GLY A 556 10.32 8.85 -25.29
C GLY A 556 9.10 7.95 -25.55
N PRO A 557 9.00 7.39 -26.76
CA PRO A 557 7.78 6.76 -27.31
C PRO A 557 7.37 5.42 -26.68
N GLU A 558 7.96 5.02 -25.56
CA GLU A 558 7.66 3.77 -24.85
C GLU A 558 7.07 4.05 -23.46
N LEU A 559 6.46 5.23 -23.30
CA LEU A 559 5.89 5.68 -22.03
C LEU A 559 4.64 4.85 -21.71
N VAL A 560 4.61 4.18 -20.55
CA VAL A 560 3.45 3.30 -20.22
C VAL A 560 2.15 4.10 -20.07
N SER A 561 2.22 5.32 -19.54
CA SER A 561 1.06 6.24 -19.45
C SER A 561 0.58 6.73 -20.81
N ALA A 562 1.36 6.60 -21.88
CA ALA A 562 0.93 6.90 -23.24
C ALA A 562 0.02 5.83 -23.85
N ARG A 563 0.00 4.61 -23.29
CA ARG A 563 -0.71 3.48 -23.90
C ARG A 563 -2.20 3.76 -24.11
N SER A 564 -2.83 4.55 -23.25
CA SER A 564 -4.23 4.97 -23.41
C SER A 564 -4.42 5.85 -24.64
N VAL A 565 -3.50 6.80 -24.90
CA VAL A 565 -3.52 7.62 -26.11
C VAL A 565 -3.29 6.77 -27.35
N GLU A 566 -2.29 5.88 -27.32
CA GLU A 566 -1.99 5.00 -28.45
C GLU A 566 -3.12 4.00 -28.74
N ALA A 567 -3.78 3.47 -27.70
CA ALA A 567 -4.94 2.58 -27.83
C ALA A 567 -6.08 3.30 -28.55
N ILE A 568 -6.41 4.53 -28.14
CA ILE A 568 -7.39 5.38 -28.83
C ILE A 568 -6.99 5.58 -30.29
N GLN A 569 -5.73 5.93 -30.57
CA GLN A 569 -5.25 6.15 -31.94
C GLN A 569 -5.35 4.88 -32.81
N ARG A 570 -5.01 3.71 -32.27
CA ARG A 570 -5.14 2.41 -32.97
C ARG A 570 -6.61 2.07 -33.23
N LEU A 571 -7.50 2.27 -32.26
CA LEU A 571 -8.94 2.06 -32.43
C LEU A 571 -9.54 3.04 -33.43
N VAL A 572 -9.18 4.32 -33.38
CA VAL A 572 -9.61 5.32 -34.38
C VAL A 572 -9.14 4.92 -35.78
N ALA A 573 -7.89 4.46 -35.92
CA ALA A 573 -7.37 3.98 -37.20
C ALA A 573 -8.09 2.72 -37.70
N ALA A 574 -8.45 1.80 -36.80
CA ALA A 574 -9.25 0.62 -37.13
C ALA A 574 -10.69 0.99 -37.53
N ALA A 575 -11.35 1.86 -36.77
CA ALA A 575 -12.69 2.34 -37.07
C ALA A 575 -12.77 3.02 -38.44
N ARG A 576 -11.76 3.83 -38.80
CA ARG A 576 -11.69 4.49 -40.12
C ARG A 576 -11.60 3.54 -41.31
N ARG A 577 -11.21 2.27 -41.09
CA ARG A 577 -11.12 1.26 -42.16
C ARG A 577 -12.47 0.58 -42.44
N ASP A 578 -13.41 0.66 -41.51
CA ASP A 578 -14.71 0.00 -41.61
C ASP A 578 -15.88 1.02 -41.55
N PRO A 579 -16.55 1.30 -42.68
CA PRO A 579 -17.71 2.19 -42.71
C PRO A 579 -18.85 1.78 -41.79
N ALA A 580 -19.02 0.48 -41.51
CA ALA A 580 -20.05 -0.01 -40.58
C ALA A 580 -19.75 0.45 -39.15
N VAL A 581 -18.48 0.38 -38.73
CA VAL A 581 -18.04 0.89 -37.41
C VAL A 581 -18.29 2.38 -37.29
N ILE A 582 -17.94 3.17 -38.32
CA ILE A 582 -18.19 4.63 -38.30
C ILE A 582 -19.68 4.93 -38.15
N ARG A 583 -20.55 4.21 -38.88
CA ARG A 583 -22.01 4.35 -38.76
C ARG A 583 -22.48 4.04 -37.35
N LEU A 584 -22.05 2.91 -36.79
CA LEU A 584 -22.45 2.47 -35.45
C LEU A 584 -22.00 3.44 -34.37
N LEU A 585 -20.75 3.90 -34.42
CA LEU A 585 -20.20 4.86 -33.45
C LEU A 585 -20.83 6.26 -33.55
N ALA A 586 -21.50 6.59 -34.66
CA ALA A 586 -22.24 7.84 -34.81
C ALA A 586 -23.65 7.79 -34.20
N GLU A 587 -24.18 6.59 -33.94
CA GLU A 587 -25.49 6.44 -33.28
C GLU A 587 -25.38 6.81 -31.79
N PRO A 588 -26.43 7.39 -31.18
CA PRO A 588 -26.46 7.59 -29.73
C PRO A 588 -26.70 6.25 -28.99
N GLY A 589 -26.15 6.12 -27.79
CA GLY A 589 -26.37 4.96 -26.90
C GLY A 589 -25.12 4.12 -26.66
N GLU A 590 -25.33 2.88 -26.22
CA GLU A 590 -24.28 1.86 -26.04
C GLU A 590 -24.00 1.15 -27.36
N HIS A 591 -22.72 0.87 -27.63
CA HIS A 591 -22.25 0.42 -28.92
C HIS A 591 -21.71 -1.01 -28.90
N LEU A 592 -21.22 -1.51 -27.76
CA LEU A 592 -20.44 -2.75 -27.68
C LEU A 592 -21.19 -3.98 -28.17
N ASP A 593 -22.42 -4.19 -27.71
CA ASP A 593 -23.22 -5.36 -28.11
C ASP A 593 -23.51 -5.34 -29.61
N LYS A 594 -23.80 -4.15 -30.17
CA LYS A 594 -23.98 -3.98 -31.62
C LYS A 594 -22.68 -4.25 -32.38
N LEU A 595 -21.56 -3.72 -31.90
CA LEU A 595 -20.24 -3.93 -32.50
C LEU A 595 -19.84 -5.42 -32.45
N ALA A 596 -20.21 -6.16 -31.41
CA ALA A 596 -19.95 -7.59 -31.31
C ALA A 596 -20.61 -8.39 -32.45
N VAL A 597 -21.80 -7.97 -32.88
CA VAL A 597 -22.58 -8.63 -33.94
C VAL A 597 -22.24 -8.10 -35.32
N GLU A 598 -22.21 -6.78 -35.50
CA GLU A 598 -22.09 -6.11 -36.80
C GLU A 598 -20.64 -5.79 -37.21
N ALA A 599 -19.71 -5.69 -36.26
CA ALA A 599 -18.30 -5.37 -36.50
C ALA A 599 -17.34 -6.18 -35.59
N PRO A 600 -17.36 -7.52 -35.66
CA PRO A 600 -16.68 -8.40 -34.70
C PRO A 600 -15.15 -8.23 -34.65
N GLU A 601 -14.52 -7.83 -35.77
CA GLU A 601 -13.09 -7.53 -35.80
C GLU A 601 -12.74 -6.28 -34.97
N PHE A 602 -13.56 -5.22 -35.08
CA PHE A 602 -13.40 -4.01 -34.30
C PHE A 602 -13.71 -4.27 -32.82
N HIS A 603 -14.78 -5.00 -32.52
CA HIS A 603 -15.09 -5.44 -31.16
C HIS A 603 -13.93 -6.23 -30.52
N SER A 604 -13.34 -7.16 -31.27
CA SER A 604 -12.16 -7.92 -30.81
C SER A 604 -10.94 -7.01 -30.56
N ALA A 605 -10.75 -5.98 -31.39
CA ALA A 605 -9.71 -4.98 -31.17
C ALA A 605 -9.97 -4.14 -29.89
N VAL A 606 -11.23 -3.78 -29.62
CA VAL A 606 -11.62 -3.09 -28.36
C VAL A 606 -11.30 -3.97 -27.16
N LEU A 607 -11.67 -5.26 -27.18
CA LEU A 607 -11.35 -6.20 -26.11
C LEU A 607 -9.83 -6.38 -25.91
N ALA A 608 -9.06 -6.41 -27.00
CA ALA A 608 -7.60 -6.50 -26.93
C ALA A 608 -6.97 -5.26 -26.26
N GLU A 609 -7.47 -4.07 -26.57
CA GLU A 609 -7.02 -2.83 -25.90
C GLU A 609 -7.49 -2.78 -24.44
N LEU A 610 -8.70 -3.24 -24.12
CA LEU A 610 -9.18 -3.35 -22.74
C LEU A 610 -8.33 -4.32 -21.90
N ASN A 611 -7.83 -5.41 -22.48
CA ASN A 611 -6.87 -6.26 -21.77
C ASN A 611 -5.56 -5.52 -21.45
N LEU A 612 -5.16 -4.56 -22.28
CA LEU A 612 -3.93 -3.78 -22.09
C LEU A 612 -4.11 -2.58 -21.14
N ILE A 613 -5.23 -1.86 -21.23
CA ILE A 613 -5.47 -0.59 -20.52
C ILE A 613 -6.73 -0.57 -19.65
N GLY A 614 -7.47 -1.67 -19.57
CA GLY A 614 -8.76 -1.75 -18.86
C GLY A 614 -8.67 -1.50 -17.35
N HIS A 615 -7.50 -1.70 -16.75
CA HIS A 615 -7.24 -1.34 -15.35
C HIS A 615 -7.15 0.19 -15.13
N ARG A 616 -7.10 0.99 -16.19
CA ARG A 616 -7.08 2.46 -16.13
C ARG A 616 -8.49 3.03 -16.13
N GLY A 617 -8.62 4.27 -15.68
CA GLY A 617 -9.85 5.04 -15.67
C GLY A 617 -9.68 6.29 -14.81
N PRO A 618 -10.58 7.27 -14.89
CA PRO A 618 -10.50 8.47 -14.05
C PRO A 618 -10.51 8.13 -12.56
N ALA A 619 -9.72 8.84 -11.75
CA ALA A 619 -9.51 8.56 -10.33
C ALA A 619 -9.00 7.13 -10.09
N GLU A 620 -7.97 6.72 -10.83
CA GLU A 620 -7.52 5.32 -10.93
C GLU A 620 -7.15 4.67 -9.59
N VAL A 621 -6.78 5.46 -8.58
CA VAL A 621 -6.38 4.98 -7.24
C VAL A 621 -7.47 5.11 -6.16
N GLU A 622 -8.61 5.72 -6.47
CA GLU A 622 -9.77 5.71 -5.57
C GLU A 622 -10.47 4.35 -5.70
N MET A 623 -10.66 3.62 -4.60
CA MET A 623 -11.26 2.28 -4.65
C MET A 623 -12.68 2.29 -5.20
N ALA A 624 -13.47 3.32 -4.94
CA ALA A 624 -14.84 3.41 -5.45
C ALA A 624 -14.95 3.75 -6.96
N SER A 625 -13.85 4.11 -7.63
CA SER A 625 -13.90 4.57 -9.03
C SER A 625 -14.10 3.45 -10.05
N THR A 626 -14.58 3.82 -11.23
CA THR A 626 -14.84 2.90 -12.35
C THR A 626 -13.69 2.94 -13.34
N SER A 627 -13.17 1.77 -13.72
CA SER A 627 -12.14 1.64 -14.76
C SER A 627 -12.75 1.41 -16.15
N TYR A 628 -11.94 1.45 -17.20
CA TYR A 628 -12.37 1.12 -18.56
C TYR A 628 -12.82 -0.34 -18.69
N ALA A 629 -12.25 -1.27 -17.93
CA ALA A 629 -12.74 -2.65 -17.86
C ALA A 629 -14.10 -2.75 -17.16
N ASP A 630 -14.37 -1.88 -16.17
CA ASP A 630 -15.64 -1.85 -15.45
C ASP A 630 -16.77 -1.20 -16.29
N ALA A 631 -16.43 -0.19 -17.08
CA ALA A 631 -17.34 0.48 -18.02
C ALA A 631 -16.69 0.63 -19.43
N PRO A 632 -16.61 -0.46 -20.22
CA PRO A 632 -16.00 -0.46 -21.55
C PRO A 632 -16.55 0.56 -22.54
N GLU A 633 -17.84 0.91 -22.42
CA GLU A 633 -18.50 1.91 -23.25
C GLU A 633 -17.86 3.30 -23.16
N LEU A 634 -17.27 3.65 -22.02
CA LEU A 634 -16.56 4.92 -21.86
C LEU A 634 -15.41 5.03 -22.87
N LEU A 635 -14.65 3.95 -23.06
CA LEU A 635 -13.54 3.92 -24.02
C LEU A 635 -14.07 4.05 -25.45
N VAL A 636 -15.16 3.35 -25.78
CA VAL A 636 -15.77 3.37 -27.12
C VAL A 636 -16.29 4.78 -27.46
N ARG A 637 -16.96 5.45 -26.51
CA ARG A 637 -17.40 6.84 -26.70
C ARG A 637 -16.24 7.83 -26.84
N MET A 638 -15.12 7.62 -26.14
CA MET A 638 -13.90 8.41 -26.36
C MET A 638 -13.30 8.19 -27.75
N VAL A 639 -13.36 6.98 -28.30
CA VAL A 639 -12.97 6.70 -29.70
C VAL A 639 -13.88 7.46 -30.67
N ALA A 640 -15.20 7.41 -30.47
CA ALA A 640 -16.18 8.12 -31.29
C ALA A 640 -15.94 9.65 -31.29
N LYS A 641 -15.66 10.23 -30.12
CA LYS A 641 -15.31 11.66 -29.99
C LYS A 641 -14.00 12.01 -30.71
N THR A 642 -12.99 11.15 -30.59
CA THR A 642 -11.69 11.37 -31.24
C THR A 642 -11.78 11.30 -32.77
N LEU A 643 -12.68 10.50 -33.33
CA LEU A 643 -12.91 10.47 -34.80
C LEU A 643 -13.27 11.85 -35.36
N SER A 644 -13.94 12.68 -34.57
CA SER A 644 -14.39 14.03 -34.94
C SER A 644 -13.39 15.14 -34.61
N ALA A 645 -12.27 14.81 -33.96
CA ALA A 645 -11.27 15.78 -33.53
C ALA A 645 -10.20 16.04 -34.62
N PRO A 646 -9.65 17.27 -34.70
CA PRO A 646 -8.54 17.58 -35.59
C PRO A 646 -7.27 16.81 -35.16
N PRO A 647 -6.38 16.45 -36.11
CA PRO A 647 -5.13 15.75 -35.80
C PRO A 647 -4.18 16.63 -34.97
N THR A 648 -3.58 16.04 -33.95
CA THR A 648 -2.61 16.69 -33.06
C THR A 648 -1.26 16.90 -33.75
N PRO A 649 -0.55 18.03 -33.53
CA PRO A 649 0.78 18.25 -34.07
C PRO A 649 1.81 17.24 -33.55
N GLU A 650 2.82 16.91 -34.37
CA GLU A 650 3.95 16.08 -33.91
C GLU A 650 4.85 16.85 -32.91
N PRO A 651 5.26 16.20 -31.81
CA PRO A 651 6.11 16.82 -30.79
C PRO A 651 7.55 17.01 -31.29
N GLN A 652 8.21 18.09 -30.86
CA GLN A 652 9.64 18.29 -31.09
C GLN A 652 10.45 17.79 -29.87
N PRO A 653 11.42 16.88 -30.06
CA PRO A 653 12.22 16.37 -28.96
C PRO A 653 13.19 17.45 -28.43
N PRO A 654 13.41 17.53 -27.10
CA PRO A 654 14.35 18.49 -26.53
C PRO A 654 15.80 18.14 -26.90
N VAL A 655 16.59 19.17 -27.22
CA VAL A 655 18.02 19.01 -27.55
C VAL A 655 18.86 18.85 -26.28
N ILE A 656 19.44 17.67 -26.08
CA ILE A 656 20.31 17.37 -24.92
C ILE A 656 21.80 17.52 -25.30
N PRO A 657 22.59 18.36 -24.59
CA PRO A 657 24.02 18.51 -24.84
C PRO A 657 24.81 17.19 -24.69
N LEU A 658 25.88 17.00 -25.48
CA LEU A 658 26.71 15.78 -25.48
C LEU A 658 27.21 15.39 -24.08
N ARG A 659 27.68 16.38 -23.29
CA ARG A 659 28.20 16.16 -21.92
C ARG A 659 27.17 15.60 -20.93
N ALA A 660 25.89 15.81 -21.20
CA ALA A 660 24.79 15.40 -20.32
C ALA A 660 24.15 14.07 -20.75
N LYS A 661 24.47 13.55 -21.94
CA LYS A 661 23.85 12.32 -22.48
C LYS A 661 23.93 11.11 -21.55
N PRO A 662 25.05 10.82 -20.85
CA PRO A 662 25.10 9.65 -19.94
C PRO A 662 24.13 9.78 -18.77
N VAL A 663 24.08 10.95 -18.13
CA VAL A 663 23.18 11.24 -17.00
C VAL A 663 21.73 11.27 -17.49
N ALA A 664 21.48 11.84 -18.67
CA ALA A 664 20.14 11.87 -19.28
C ALA A 664 19.63 10.47 -19.62
N ARG A 665 20.50 9.56 -20.12
CA ARG A 665 20.13 8.15 -20.36
C ARG A 665 19.72 7.44 -19.07
N LEU A 666 20.48 7.64 -17.99
CA LEU A 666 20.14 7.08 -16.68
C LEU A 666 18.83 7.67 -16.14
N ALA A 667 18.66 9.00 -16.19
CA ALA A 667 17.43 9.66 -15.77
C ALA A 667 16.21 9.17 -16.57
N LYS A 668 16.35 8.99 -17.90
CA LYS A 668 15.32 8.43 -18.78
C LYS A 668 14.95 7.01 -18.38
N ARG A 669 15.94 6.14 -18.10
CA ARG A 669 15.69 4.78 -17.61
C ARG A 669 14.90 4.79 -16.30
N GLN A 670 15.28 5.64 -15.35
CA GLN A 670 14.60 5.73 -14.06
C GLN A 670 13.17 6.26 -14.18
N LEU A 671 12.94 7.22 -15.09
CA LEU A 671 11.60 7.69 -15.40
C LEU A 671 10.73 6.57 -16.00
N ARG A 672 11.26 5.79 -16.94
CA ARG A 672 10.55 4.64 -17.52
C ARG A 672 10.22 3.56 -16.49
N ASP A 673 11.18 3.18 -15.66
CA ASP A 673 10.97 2.19 -14.60
C ASP A 673 9.91 2.67 -13.59
N ARG A 674 9.87 3.97 -13.28
CA ARG A 674 8.84 4.59 -12.43
C ARG A 674 7.44 4.44 -13.04
N GLU A 675 7.29 4.69 -14.34
CA GLU A 675 6.00 4.57 -15.05
C GLU A 675 5.51 3.12 -15.08
N VAL A 676 6.40 2.15 -15.34
CA VAL A 676 6.07 0.72 -15.29
C VAL A 676 5.59 0.31 -13.90
N ARG A 677 6.28 0.75 -12.83
CA ARG A 677 5.86 0.49 -11.45
C ARG A 677 4.49 1.10 -11.14
N ARG A 678 4.25 2.34 -11.58
CA ARG A 678 2.96 3.01 -11.39
C ARG A 678 1.84 2.25 -12.10
N ASP A 679 2.08 1.80 -13.33
CA ASP A 679 1.10 0.99 -14.08
C ASP A 679 0.73 -0.30 -13.37
N LYS A 680 1.72 -1.09 -12.94
CA LYS A 680 1.45 -2.33 -12.20
C LYS A 680 0.82 -2.10 -10.83
N MET A 681 1.16 -1.00 -10.15
CA MET A 681 0.48 -0.62 -8.91
C MET A 681 -1.00 -0.31 -9.15
N VAL A 682 -1.34 0.43 -10.21
CA VAL A 682 -2.75 0.70 -10.59
C VAL A 682 -3.45 -0.59 -11.01
N ARG A 683 -2.75 -1.52 -11.65
CA ARG A 683 -3.30 -2.85 -11.97
C ARG A 683 -3.60 -3.68 -10.72
N ALA A 684 -2.72 -3.67 -9.73
CA ALA A 684 -2.97 -4.29 -8.43
C ALA A 684 -4.17 -3.64 -7.70
N ILE A 685 -4.32 -2.31 -7.80
CA ILE A 685 -5.50 -1.58 -7.31
C ILE A 685 -6.78 -2.08 -8.01
N TRP A 686 -6.74 -2.24 -9.33
CA TRP A 686 -7.88 -2.74 -10.09
C TRP A 686 -8.27 -4.17 -9.68
N VAL A 687 -7.30 -5.08 -9.51
CA VAL A 687 -7.57 -6.43 -8.99
C VAL A 687 -8.21 -6.37 -7.60
N LEU A 688 -7.63 -5.59 -6.69
CA LEU A 688 -8.19 -5.38 -5.36
C LEU A 688 -9.64 -4.88 -5.42
N ARG A 689 -9.90 -3.87 -6.26
CA ARG A 689 -11.24 -3.31 -6.45
C ARG A 689 -12.24 -4.37 -6.91
N ARG A 690 -11.86 -5.22 -7.86
CA ARG A 690 -12.71 -6.34 -8.33
C ARG A 690 -13.03 -7.32 -7.20
N LEU A 691 -12.04 -7.70 -6.40
CA LEU A 691 -12.23 -8.58 -5.25
C LEU A 691 -13.12 -7.94 -4.18
N LEU A 692 -12.95 -6.63 -3.92
CA LEU A 692 -13.79 -5.88 -2.98
C LEU A 692 -15.25 -5.81 -3.45
N ARG A 693 -15.50 -5.53 -4.74
CA ARG A 693 -16.85 -5.50 -5.30
C ARG A 693 -17.54 -6.85 -5.20
N GLU A 694 -16.83 -7.93 -5.49
CA GLU A 694 -17.37 -9.28 -5.33
C GLU A 694 -17.71 -9.57 -3.86
N TYR A 695 -16.86 -9.17 -2.92
CA TYR A 695 -17.14 -9.32 -1.49
C TYR A 695 -18.36 -8.48 -1.06
N GLY A 696 -18.44 -7.22 -1.52
CA GLY A 696 -19.58 -6.34 -1.28
C GLY A 696 -20.89 -6.89 -1.84
N ARG A 697 -20.86 -7.49 -3.04
CA ARG A 697 -22.02 -8.19 -3.64
C ARG A 697 -22.51 -9.32 -2.73
N ARG A 698 -21.62 -10.21 -2.28
CA ARG A 698 -21.98 -11.33 -1.38
C ARG A 698 -22.55 -10.86 -0.04
N LEU A 699 -21.98 -9.80 0.53
CA LEU A 699 -22.47 -9.22 1.78
C LEU A 699 -23.83 -8.52 1.62
N THR A 700 -24.11 -7.96 0.45
CA THR A 700 -25.45 -7.43 0.13
C THR A 700 -26.46 -8.57 -0.01
N GLU A 701 -26.10 -9.65 -0.72
CA GLU A 701 -26.97 -10.83 -0.90
C GLU A 701 -27.29 -11.56 0.39
N SER A 702 -26.37 -11.55 1.36
CA SER A 702 -26.59 -12.10 2.71
C SER A 702 -27.28 -11.13 3.67
N GLY A 703 -27.60 -9.90 3.23
CA GLY A 703 -28.30 -8.89 4.03
C GLY A 703 -27.42 -8.19 5.08
N VAL A 704 -26.09 -8.34 5.00
CA VAL A 704 -25.13 -7.64 5.87
C VAL A 704 -24.94 -6.18 5.42
N PHE A 705 -24.94 -5.95 4.11
CA PHE A 705 -24.89 -4.61 3.50
C PHE A 705 -26.20 -4.24 2.81
N ASP A 706 -26.48 -2.94 2.73
CA ASP A 706 -27.61 -2.42 1.97
C ASP A 706 -27.26 -2.29 0.48
N ARG A 707 -25.99 -1.98 0.17
CA ARG A 707 -25.49 -1.80 -1.20
C ARG A 707 -24.11 -2.47 -1.36
N PRO A 708 -23.76 -2.98 -2.56
CA PRO A 708 -22.44 -3.56 -2.79
C PRO A 708 -21.28 -2.59 -2.50
N ASP A 709 -21.49 -1.31 -2.76
CA ASP A 709 -20.50 -0.24 -2.55
C ASP A 709 -20.25 0.09 -1.07
N ASP A 710 -21.05 -0.44 -0.14
CA ASP A 710 -20.84 -0.27 1.29
C ASP A 710 -19.46 -0.82 1.72
N VAL A 711 -18.92 -1.80 0.99
CA VAL A 711 -17.58 -2.35 1.18
C VAL A 711 -16.48 -1.29 1.14
N PHE A 712 -16.64 -0.23 0.34
CA PHE A 712 -15.61 0.81 0.19
C PHE A 712 -15.52 1.73 1.42
N TYR A 713 -16.54 1.71 2.28
CA TYR A 713 -16.60 2.47 3.53
C TYR A 713 -15.97 1.73 4.72
N LEU A 714 -15.36 0.57 4.48
CA LEU A 714 -14.56 -0.17 5.44
C LEU A 714 -13.07 -0.08 5.08
N LEU A 715 -12.22 -0.12 6.11
CA LEU A 715 -10.81 -0.39 5.93
C LEU A 715 -10.65 -1.85 5.48
N VAL A 716 -9.69 -2.11 4.61
CA VAL A 716 -9.41 -3.49 4.13
C VAL A 716 -9.09 -4.42 5.31
N ASP A 717 -8.42 -3.93 6.35
CA ASP A 717 -8.11 -4.69 7.56
C ASP A 717 -9.36 -5.07 8.39
N GLU A 718 -10.49 -4.36 8.23
CA GLU A 718 -11.76 -4.66 8.91
C GLU A 718 -12.54 -5.80 8.23
N LEU A 719 -12.23 -6.13 6.96
CA LEU A 719 -13.00 -7.11 6.17
C LEU A 719 -12.79 -8.57 6.60
N ASP A 720 -11.61 -8.90 7.12
CA ASP A 720 -11.33 -10.25 7.62
C ASP A 720 -12.13 -10.57 8.89
N ALA A 721 -12.62 -9.52 9.58
CA ALA A 721 -13.31 -9.60 10.85
C ALA A 721 -14.22 -8.37 11.03
N LEU A 722 -15.40 -8.43 10.40
CA LEU A 722 -16.34 -7.31 10.34
C LEU A 722 -16.78 -6.84 11.74
N PRO A 723 -16.94 -5.52 11.94
CA PRO A 723 -17.55 -4.97 13.16
C PRO A 723 -18.99 -5.46 13.34
N ALA A 724 -19.42 -5.64 14.60
CA ALA A 724 -20.79 -6.08 14.89
C ALA A 724 -21.87 -5.15 14.32
N ASP A 725 -21.66 -3.83 14.43
CA ASP A 725 -22.58 -2.78 13.93
C ASP A 725 -22.09 -2.20 12.59
N VAL A 726 -21.76 -3.08 11.63
CA VAL A 726 -21.12 -2.66 10.36
C VAL A 726 -21.97 -1.64 9.57
N SER A 727 -23.29 -1.79 9.56
CA SER A 727 -24.21 -0.86 8.86
C SER A 727 -24.16 0.56 9.45
N VAL A 728 -24.09 0.67 10.78
CA VAL A 728 -23.94 1.96 11.48
C VAL A 728 -22.59 2.60 11.16
N LEU A 729 -21.52 1.81 11.14
CA LEU A 729 -20.18 2.29 10.79
C LEU A 729 -20.12 2.82 9.35
N VAL A 730 -20.68 2.06 8.40
CA VAL A 730 -20.76 2.46 6.97
C VAL A 730 -21.55 3.76 6.84
N ALA A 731 -22.73 3.85 7.45
CA ALA A 731 -23.57 5.05 7.40
C ALA A 731 -22.84 6.29 7.96
N ARG A 732 -22.14 6.14 9.10
CA ARG A 732 -21.33 7.20 9.71
C ARG A 732 -20.22 7.68 8.76
N ARG A 733 -19.44 6.76 8.18
CA ARG A 733 -18.32 7.09 7.29
C ARG A 733 -18.78 7.69 5.97
N ARG A 734 -19.94 7.26 5.46
CA ARG A 734 -20.59 7.90 4.29
C ARG A 734 -21.02 9.33 4.59
N ALA A 735 -21.69 9.56 5.72
CA ALA A 735 -22.09 10.90 6.13
C ALA A 735 -20.88 11.82 6.35
N GLU A 736 -19.79 11.28 6.92
CA GLU A 736 -18.52 12.01 7.05
C GLU A 736 -17.91 12.38 5.70
N GLN A 737 -17.82 11.45 4.75
CA GLN A 737 -17.28 11.75 3.42
C GLN A 737 -18.09 12.84 2.71
N LEU A 738 -19.42 12.78 2.78
CA LEU A 738 -20.31 13.81 2.23
C LEU A 738 -20.10 15.17 2.90
N ARG A 739 -19.98 15.20 4.23
CA ARG A 739 -19.66 16.43 4.98
C ARG A 739 -18.32 17.03 4.53
N LEU A 740 -17.28 16.20 4.42
CA LEU A 740 -15.93 16.64 4.05
C LEU A 740 -15.80 17.03 2.57
N ALA A 741 -16.72 16.58 1.71
CA ALA A 741 -16.78 17.02 0.32
C ALA A 741 -17.15 18.51 0.21
N ALA A 742 -17.95 19.03 1.15
CA ALA A 742 -18.31 20.44 1.23
C ALA A 742 -17.20 21.33 1.84
N VAL A 743 -16.20 20.72 2.49
CA VAL A 743 -15.05 21.44 3.06
C VAL A 743 -13.97 21.59 2.00
N VAL A 744 -13.44 22.81 1.86
CA VAL A 744 -12.29 23.13 1.01
C VAL A 744 -11.10 23.51 1.89
N PRO A 745 -10.22 22.55 2.26
CA PRO A 745 -9.01 22.88 3.00
C PRO A 745 -8.06 23.74 2.14
N PRO A 746 -7.22 24.59 2.76
CA PRO A 746 -6.28 25.42 2.02
C PRO A 746 -5.18 24.57 1.38
N ALA A 747 -4.82 24.87 0.13
CA ALA A 747 -3.80 24.12 -0.61
C ALA A 747 -2.42 24.09 0.09
N VAL A 748 -2.12 25.13 0.89
CA VAL A 748 -0.91 25.22 1.72
C VAL A 748 -1.26 25.87 3.05
N PHE A 749 -0.74 25.36 4.16
CA PHE A 749 -0.88 25.99 5.47
C PHE A 749 0.30 25.68 6.40
N SER A 750 0.42 26.44 7.48
CA SER A 750 1.38 26.20 8.56
C SER A 750 0.68 26.30 9.91
N GLY A 751 0.74 25.21 10.69
CA GLY A 751 0.12 25.13 12.01
C GLY A 751 -1.32 24.66 11.90
N ARG A 752 -2.27 25.47 12.38
CA ARG A 752 -3.70 25.20 12.21
C ARG A 752 -4.19 25.64 10.83
N TRP A 753 -5.24 25.00 10.33
CA TRP A 753 -5.90 25.39 9.09
C TRP A 753 -7.38 25.65 9.33
N GLU A 754 -7.98 26.49 8.49
CA GLU A 754 -9.42 26.74 8.43
C GLU A 754 -9.91 26.52 6.98
N PRO A 755 -11.16 26.08 6.78
CA PRO A 755 -11.74 25.97 5.45
C PRO A 755 -11.62 27.29 4.68
N SER A 756 -11.24 27.22 3.41
CA SER A 756 -11.17 28.41 2.55
C SER A 756 -12.58 28.94 2.29
N THR A 757 -12.89 30.13 2.83
CA THR A 757 -14.21 30.79 2.71
C THR A 757 -14.39 31.63 1.44
N ALA A 758 -13.47 31.53 0.48
CA ALA A 758 -13.44 32.44 -0.67
C ALA A 758 -14.55 32.15 -1.69
N SER A 759 -15.72 32.77 -1.49
CA SER A 759 -16.65 33.13 -2.56
C SER A 759 -16.01 34.21 -3.44
N SER A 760 -14.98 33.87 -4.20
CA SER A 760 -14.44 34.80 -5.20
C SER A 760 -15.40 34.85 -6.40
N ALA A 761 -15.65 36.06 -6.90
CA ALA A 761 -16.44 36.25 -8.11
C ALA A 761 -15.80 35.51 -9.30
N ALA A 762 -16.62 34.80 -10.09
CA ALA A 762 -16.19 34.21 -11.34
C ALA A 762 -15.69 35.31 -12.30
N LEU A 763 -14.68 35.00 -13.10
CA LEU A 763 -14.02 35.96 -13.99
C LEU A 763 -15.00 36.54 -15.03
N ALA A 764 -14.77 37.80 -15.38
CA ALA A 764 -15.47 38.50 -16.46
C ALA A 764 -14.73 38.34 -17.80
N ALA A 765 -15.41 38.68 -18.89
CA ALA A 765 -14.76 38.76 -20.20
C ALA A 765 -13.63 39.81 -20.16
N GLY A 766 -12.46 39.45 -20.71
CA GLY A 766 -11.23 40.25 -20.66
C GLY A 766 -10.29 39.89 -19.51
N ASP A 767 -10.77 39.20 -18.47
CA ASP A 767 -9.93 38.79 -17.35
C ASP A 767 -8.96 37.66 -17.75
N THR A 768 -7.88 37.54 -16.98
CA THR A 768 -6.84 36.53 -17.20
C THR A 768 -6.54 35.72 -15.96
N LEU A 769 -6.29 34.43 -16.16
CA LEU A 769 -5.66 33.55 -15.20
C LEU A 769 -4.25 33.22 -15.64
N ARG A 770 -3.40 32.91 -14.67
CA ARG A 770 -2.01 32.55 -14.91
C ARG A 770 -1.66 31.29 -14.13
N GLY A 771 -1.05 30.35 -14.82
CA GLY A 771 -0.37 29.21 -14.22
C GLY A 771 1.01 29.02 -14.85
N VAL A 772 1.43 27.77 -14.91
CA VAL A 772 2.69 27.34 -15.51
C VAL A 772 2.41 26.75 -16.89
N GLY A 773 2.87 27.43 -17.94
CA GLY A 773 2.84 26.91 -19.31
C GLY A 773 3.73 25.67 -19.43
N VAL A 774 3.21 24.61 -20.04
CA VAL A 774 3.92 23.35 -20.22
C VAL A 774 4.36 23.19 -21.67
N CYS A 775 3.41 23.19 -22.61
CA CYS A 775 3.64 23.01 -24.04
C CYS A 775 2.40 23.40 -24.86
N GLY A 776 2.61 23.56 -26.16
CA GLY A 776 1.56 23.84 -27.14
C GLY A 776 1.37 25.32 -27.47
N ALA A 777 0.78 25.57 -28.63
CA ALA A 777 0.47 26.91 -29.14
C ALA A 777 -0.79 27.48 -28.47
N ARG A 778 -1.17 28.70 -28.86
CA ARG A 778 -2.44 29.31 -28.45
C ARG A 778 -3.61 28.61 -29.10
N VAL A 779 -4.60 28.25 -28.28
CA VAL A 779 -5.82 27.58 -28.73
C VAL A 779 -7.04 28.21 -28.08
N ARG A 780 -8.18 28.14 -28.79
CA ARG A 780 -9.47 28.63 -28.31
C ARG A 780 -10.44 27.48 -28.19
N GLY A 781 -11.25 27.49 -27.14
CA GLY A 781 -12.30 26.50 -26.94
C GLY A 781 -13.21 26.87 -25.78
N ARG A 782 -14.34 26.18 -25.69
CA ARG A 782 -15.27 26.35 -24.57
C ARG A 782 -14.76 25.60 -23.35
N VAL A 783 -14.86 26.23 -22.18
CA VAL A 783 -14.48 25.63 -20.90
C VAL A 783 -15.41 24.47 -20.56
N ARG A 784 -14.85 23.29 -20.33
CA ARG A 784 -15.52 22.17 -19.70
C ARG A 784 -14.84 21.89 -18.37
N ILE A 785 -15.57 22.06 -17.27
CA ILE A 785 -15.09 21.63 -15.96
C ILE A 785 -15.34 20.12 -15.86
N VAL A 786 -14.29 19.35 -15.64
CA VAL A 786 -14.34 17.88 -15.64
C VAL A 786 -14.00 17.33 -14.25
N ARG A 787 -14.84 16.41 -13.78
CA ARG A 787 -14.62 15.51 -12.64
C ARG A 787 -14.53 14.05 -13.13
N PRO A 788 -14.05 13.10 -12.32
CA PRO A 788 -13.93 11.70 -12.73
C PRO A 788 -15.22 11.14 -13.34
N GLU A 789 -16.35 11.43 -12.73
CA GLU A 789 -17.69 10.99 -13.12
C GLU A 789 -18.27 11.74 -14.34
N THR A 790 -17.73 12.93 -14.67
CA THR A 790 -18.23 13.78 -15.77
C THR A 790 -17.25 13.86 -16.94
N ILE A 791 -16.23 12.99 -17.00
CA ILE A 791 -15.24 13.00 -18.09
C ILE A 791 -15.89 12.82 -19.46
N ASP A 792 -16.99 12.08 -19.49
CA ASP A 792 -17.75 11.81 -20.71
C ASP A 792 -18.60 13.00 -21.17
N ASP A 793 -18.68 14.09 -20.41
CA ASP A 793 -19.37 15.30 -20.87
C ASP A 793 -18.49 16.15 -21.79
N LEU A 794 -17.17 15.93 -21.78
CA LEU A 794 -16.22 16.65 -22.60
C LEU A 794 -16.49 16.40 -24.09
N GLN A 795 -16.67 17.48 -24.84
CA GLN A 795 -16.88 17.44 -26.28
C GLN A 795 -15.60 17.75 -27.06
N PRO A 796 -15.45 17.24 -28.30
CA PRO A 796 -14.32 17.56 -29.15
C PRO A 796 -14.11 19.07 -29.33
N GLY A 797 -12.88 19.54 -29.10
CA GLY A 797 -12.51 20.96 -29.22
C GLY A 797 -12.82 21.82 -27.99
N GLU A 798 -13.40 21.27 -26.93
CA GLU A 798 -13.52 21.95 -25.64
C GLU A 798 -12.17 21.99 -24.89
N ILE A 799 -12.03 22.96 -23.96
CA ILE A 799 -10.90 23.09 -23.04
C ILE A 799 -11.23 22.28 -21.79
N LEU A 800 -10.46 21.23 -21.52
CA LEU A 800 -10.57 20.42 -20.31
C LEU A 800 -10.00 21.21 -19.13
N VAL A 801 -10.85 21.59 -18.18
CA VAL A 801 -10.47 22.24 -16.92
C VAL A 801 -10.77 21.29 -15.76
N ALA A 802 -9.77 20.91 -14.98
CA ALA A 802 -9.96 20.01 -13.84
C ALA A 802 -9.17 20.50 -12.62
N GLU A 803 -9.57 20.09 -11.41
CA GLU A 803 -8.73 20.31 -10.22
C GLU A 803 -7.40 19.57 -10.38
N VAL A 804 -7.50 18.31 -10.82
CA VAL A 804 -6.35 17.44 -11.04
C VAL A 804 -6.65 16.39 -12.10
N THR A 805 -5.61 15.85 -12.73
CA THR A 805 -5.74 14.77 -13.73
C THR A 805 -4.74 13.64 -13.46
N ASP A 806 -5.17 12.40 -13.70
CA ASP A 806 -4.35 11.18 -13.66
C ASP A 806 -4.24 10.53 -15.06
N VAL A 807 -3.68 9.33 -15.14
CA VAL A 807 -3.53 8.58 -16.41
C VAL A 807 -4.88 8.26 -17.05
N GLY A 808 -5.93 8.09 -16.24
CA GLY A 808 -7.28 7.88 -16.69
C GLY A 808 -7.80 8.98 -17.61
N TYR A 809 -7.37 10.23 -17.42
CA TYR A 809 -7.83 11.35 -18.25
C TYR A 809 -7.14 11.44 -19.61
N THR A 810 -6.04 10.73 -19.82
CA THR A 810 -5.20 10.89 -21.03
C THR A 810 -5.95 10.57 -22.33
N ALA A 811 -6.87 9.62 -22.31
CA ALA A 811 -7.70 9.32 -23.47
C ALA A 811 -8.56 10.52 -23.88
N ALA A 812 -8.99 11.35 -22.93
CA ALA A 812 -9.74 12.57 -23.20
C ALA A 812 -8.88 13.68 -23.84
N PHE A 813 -7.55 13.64 -23.66
CA PHE A 813 -6.66 14.64 -24.24
C PHE A 813 -6.64 14.57 -25.77
N CYS A 814 -6.94 13.40 -26.35
CA CYS A 814 -7.00 13.17 -27.79
C CYS A 814 -8.02 14.05 -28.53
N TYR A 815 -9.05 14.54 -27.83
CA TYR A 815 -10.10 15.39 -28.41
C TYR A 815 -10.29 16.72 -27.67
N ALA A 816 -9.53 16.98 -26.60
CA ALA A 816 -9.49 18.28 -25.95
C ALA A 816 -8.67 19.30 -26.77
N ALA A 817 -9.13 20.55 -26.85
CA ALA A 817 -8.33 21.61 -27.47
C ALA A 817 -7.15 22.03 -26.58
N ALA A 818 -7.32 22.02 -25.26
CA ALA A 818 -6.26 22.22 -24.27
C ALA A 818 -6.62 21.55 -22.94
N VAL A 819 -5.60 21.36 -22.10
CA VAL A 819 -5.72 20.85 -20.73
C VAL A 819 -5.28 21.92 -19.74
N VAL A 820 -6.14 22.21 -18.75
CA VAL A 820 -5.89 23.16 -17.66
C VAL A 820 -6.12 22.46 -16.34
N THR A 821 -5.14 22.47 -15.43
CA THR A 821 -5.28 21.90 -14.08
C THR A 821 -5.01 22.93 -12.98
N GLU A 822 -5.79 22.88 -11.89
CA GLU A 822 -5.53 23.72 -10.71
C GLU A 822 -4.28 23.29 -9.96
N LEU A 823 -4.12 21.97 -9.78
CA LEU A 823 -3.01 21.36 -9.09
C LEU A 823 -2.06 20.69 -10.09
N GLY A 824 -0.77 20.77 -9.80
CA GLY A 824 0.28 20.01 -10.47
C GLY A 824 1.48 20.85 -10.90
N GLY A 825 2.66 20.24 -10.94
CA GLY A 825 3.90 20.89 -11.36
C GLY A 825 4.29 20.61 -12.83
N PRO A 826 5.40 21.21 -13.33
CA PRO A 826 5.98 20.88 -14.64
C PRO A 826 6.38 19.40 -14.82
N MET A 827 6.43 18.63 -13.74
CA MET A 827 6.73 17.19 -13.74
C MET A 827 5.50 16.33 -13.39
N SER A 828 4.32 16.95 -13.30
CA SER A 828 3.04 16.25 -13.13
C SER A 828 2.75 15.34 -14.31
N HIS A 829 1.86 14.39 -14.09
CA HIS A 829 1.45 13.46 -15.13
C HIS A 829 0.88 14.20 -16.36
N ALA A 830 -0.04 15.15 -16.14
CA ALA A 830 -0.62 15.99 -17.20
C ALA A 830 0.47 16.67 -18.04
N ALA A 831 1.48 17.23 -17.37
CA ALA A 831 2.56 17.94 -18.03
C ALA A 831 3.51 17.03 -18.82
N VAL A 832 3.74 15.80 -18.34
CA VAL A 832 4.57 14.81 -19.04
C VAL A 832 3.87 14.31 -20.31
N VAL A 833 2.61 13.89 -20.21
CA VAL A 833 1.84 13.41 -21.36
C VAL A 833 1.64 14.52 -22.39
N ALA A 834 1.28 15.73 -21.95
CA ALA A 834 1.11 16.86 -22.85
C ALA A 834 2.36 17.16 -23.68
N ARG A 835 3.56 17.11 -23.08
CA ARG A 835 4.82 17.33 -23.81
C ARG A 835 5.16 16.21 -24.78
N GLU A 836 4.87 14.97 -24.40
CA GLU A 836 5.16 13.81 -25.25
C GLU A 836 4.23 13.75 -26.47
N PHE A 837 3.01 14.30 -26.38
CA PHE A 837 2.00 14.27 -27.46
C PHE A 837 1.67 15.63 -28.07
N GLY A 838 2.29 16.72 -27.60
CA GLY A 838 2.07 18.07 -28.11
C GLY A 838 0.72 18.70 -27.74
N PHE A 839 0.01 18.18 -26.72
CA PHE A 839 -1.25 18.77 -26.26
C PHE A 839 -1.02 20.15 -25.61
N PRO A 840 -1.77 21.20 -25.96
CA PRO A 840 -1.72 22.48 -25.26
C PRO A 840 -2.06 22.31 -23.79
N CYS A 841 -1.15 22.69 -22.89
CA CYS A 841 -1.30 22.39 -21.46
C CYS A 841 -0.78 23.51 -20.55
N VAL A 842 -1.58 23.87 -19.54
CA VAL A 842 -1.23 24.81 -18.46
C VAL A 842 -1.59 24.17 -17.12
N VAL A 843 -0.66 24.15 -16.18
CA VAL A 843 -0.85 23.55 -14.84
C VAL A 843 -0.66 24.60 -13.74
N ASP A 844 -0.99 24.27 -12.49
CA ASP A 844 -0.91 25.18 -11.33
C ASP A 844 -1.75 26.45 -11.50
N VAL A 845 -2.93 26.34 -12.13
CA VAL A 845 -3.89 27.45 -12.30
C VAL A 845 -4.85 27.50 -11.12
N GLN A 846 -4.36 28.05 -10.01
CA GLN A 846 -5.09 28.06 -8.73
C GLN A 846 -6.53 28.61 -8.88
N GLY A 847 -7.52 27.81 -8.51
CA GLY A 847 -8.94 28.18 -8.57
C GLY A 847 -9.58 28.17 -9.96
N ALA A 848 -8.93 27.61 -10.99
CA ALA A 848 -9.48 27.55 -12.35
C ALA A 848 -10.91 26.99 -12.44
N THR A 849 -11.24 25.91 -11.73
CA THR A 849 -12.56 25.28 -11.68
C THR A 849 -13.63 26.14 -10.99
N ARG A 850 -13.21 27.14 -10.21
CA ARG A 850 -14.11 28.10 -9.57
C ARG A 850 -14.25 29.40 -10.36
N PHE A 851 -13.14 29.87 -10.90
CA PHE A 851 -13.06 31.18 -11.54
C PHE A 851 -13.51 31.14 -13.00
N LEU A 852 -13.26 30.04 -13.71
CA LEU A 852 -13.77 29.82 -15.07
C LEU A 852 -15.19 29.25 -15.00
N ARG A 853 -16.10 29.80 -15.82
CA ARG A 853 -17.48 29.30 -15.92
C ARG A 853 -17.60 28.25 -17.02
N GLN A 854 -18.42 27.24 -16.77
CA GLN A 854 -18.69 26.18 -17.74
C GLN A 854 -19.34 26.73 -19.02
N GLY A 855 -18.73 26.43 -20.17
CA GLY A 855 -19.14 26.86 -21.51
C GLY A 855 -18.62 28.22 -21.97
N SER A 856 -17.92 28.98 -21.11
CA SER A 856 -17.25 30.23 -21.49
C SER A 856 -16.18 29.98 -22.55
N LEU A 857 -16.03 30.90 -23.50
CA LEU A 857 -14.98 30.83 -24.51
C LEU A 857 -13.68 31.42 -23.94
N VAL A 858 -12.61 30.64 -23.98
CA VAL A 858 -11.28 31.07 -23.49
C VAL A 858 -10.21 30.87 -24.55
N GLU A 859 -9.16 31.68 -24.48
CA GLU A 859 -7.89 31.47 -25.18
C GLU A 859 -6.85 30.98 -24.17
N VAL A 860 -6.23 29.83 -24.45
CA VAL A 860 -5.20 29.22 -23.61
C VAL A 860 -3.87 29.27 -24.34
N ASP A 861 -2.85 29.89 -23.72
CA ASP A 861 -1.47 29.89 -24.19
C ASP A 861 -0.65 28.86 -23.40
N GLY A 862 -0.50 27.67 -23.98
CA GLY A 862 0.26 26.57 -23.38
C GLY A 862 1.76 26.84 -23.20
N THR A 863 2.31 27.88 -23.84
CA THR A 863 3.72 28.26 -23.72
C THR A 863 3.93 29.27 -22.59
N THR A 864 3.09 30.31 -22.51
CA THR A 864 3.25 31.36 -21.49
C THR A 864 2.51 31.08 -20.18
N GLY A 865 1.55 30.15 -20.20
CA GLY A 865 0.70 29.80 -19.06
C GLY A 865 -0.43 30.79 -18.80
N VAL A 866 -0.77 31.63 -19.78
CA VAL A 866 -1.84 32.64 -19.68
C VAL A 866 -3.13 32.07 -20.25
N ILE A 867 -4.24 32.27 -19.53
CA ILE A 867 -5.59 31.91 -19.95
C ILE A 867 -6.42 33.18 -19.94
N GLN A 868 -7.00 33.55 -21.08
CA GLN A 868 -7.84 34.74 -21.22
C GLN A 868 -9.30 34.37 -21.46
N VAL A 869 -10.22 34.96 -20.69
CA VAL A 869 -11.66 34.81 -20.92
C VAL A 869 -12.08 35.74 -22.05
N LEU A 870 -12.55 35.18 -23.16
CA LEU A 870 -12.99 35.95 -24.33
C LEU A 870 -14.48 36.28 -24.25
N GLU A 871 -15.31 35.28 -23.94
CA GLU A 871 -16.77 35.42 -23.86
C GLU A 871 -17.32 34.59 -22.70
N LEU A 872 -18.28 35.14 -21.97
CA LEU A 872 -19.06 34.39 -20.98
C LEU A 872 -20.20 33.64 -21.67
N ARG A 873 -20.55 32.46 -21.14
CA ARG A 873 -21.77 31.76 -21.58
C ARG A 873 -22.99 32.62 -21.24
N ASN A 874 -23.80 32.98 -22.24
CA ASN A 874 -25.12 33.57 -22.02
C ASN A 874 -26.08 32.50 -21.48
N ASP A 875 -26.72 32.77 -20.35
CA ASP A 875 -27.63 31.83 -19.66
C ASP A 875 -28.93 31.51 -20.43
N ASP A 876 -29.18 32.15 -21.58
CA ASP A 876 -30.40 31.97 -22.41
C ASP A 876 -30.29 30.85 -23.48
N SER A 877 -29.22 30.06 -23.49
CA SER A 877 -29.06 28.95 -24.47
C SER A 877 -29.51 27.61 -23.86
N PRO A 878 -30.35 26.80 -24.54
CA PRO A 878 -30.92 25.59 -23.97
C PRO A 878 -29.84 24.61 -23.50
N ARG A 879 -30.08 23.97 -22.35
CA ARG A 879 -29.22 22.91 -21.80
C ARG A 879 -29.18 21.74 -22.78
N LEU A 880 -28.09 21.59 -23.52
CA LEU A 880 -27.83 20.38 -24.30
C LEU A 880 -27.53 19.21 -23.33
N GLY A 881 -28.49 18.29 -23.25
CA GLY A 881 -28.33 16.90 -22.82
C GLY A 881 -27.92 16.67 -21.36
N ALA A 882 -28.86 16.74 -20.42
CA ALA A 882 -28.79 15.93 -19.22
C ALA A 882 -29.51 14.60 -19.54
N SER A 883 -28.75 13.52 -19.76
CA SER A 883 -29.31 12.17 -19.72
C SER A 883 -29.57 11.83 -18.25
N ASP A 884 -30.85 11.71 -17.93
CA ASP A 884 -31.36 11.27 -16.64
C ASP A 884 -31.03 9.76 -16.49
N HIS A 885 -29.89 9.43 -15.88
CA HIS A 885 -29.56 8.07 -15.48
C HIS A 885 -29.74 7.93 -13.97
N SER A 886 -31.01 7.87 -13.54
CA SER A 886 -31.39 7.26 -12.27
C SER A 886 -31.75 5.79 -12.54
N HIS A 887 -30.80 4.87 -12.43
CA HIS A 887 -31.04 3.47 -12.04
C HIS A 887 -29.80 2.82 -11.45
#